data_AF-A0A3B9NV65-F1
#
_entry.id   AF-A0A3B9NV65-F1
#
_cell.length_a   1.000
_cell.length_b   1.000
_cell.length_c   1.000
_cell.angle_alpha   90.00
_cell.angle_beta   90.00
_cell.angle_gamma   90.00
#
_symmetry.space_group_name_H-M   'P 1'
#
loop_
_entity.id
_entity.type
_entity.pdbx_description
1 polymer ?
#
loop_
_entity_poly.entity_id
_entity_poly.type
_entity_poly.pdbx_seq_one_letter_code
_entity_poly.pdbx_strand_id
1 'polypeptide(L)'
;MALFKNLLFYLIALIGVPAAFFIIVEQGLKFAGIGAPQDFFKILNINGQDYYQDNPAFIHQFYPASLGITPIENTFSALPDDQTIRVFILGGSAARGFPNLNHGFSRHLEILLEQALPTKKIDVINTAMTSVNSHVIYDVAKSIPAGPSTFAIILVGNNEVVGPYGPGTFNQTFLSNLSIIRLIQAIKRTRVWQAANVLVGNLNPKNDKETLRWRGMQMFTDNNVAFDDPRLETVYEHYENNLFDTVSRLQDKGIHVLLSSVPVNLRDSAPFSSQHPPELSDDALNTLNRQHQYSAARFKDQRFQDAVNALNAAKAIAPNHADTHYQLGIAFEHLGQNAESAEHFQQALDLDTLRFRADTQINTRIRRVAEQFNDTAFNFVDSETAFKRASQPKQPGWNLLLEHVHYSFEGNYLLAAGFAEAILETVDASSQSALLPAQEIAHRIGYPNFTTIDAMGRLLDMVQTPPFTGQSNYVALVDFINGTGAARAKQVGSTQDVIKRRKALVATGRADWQIHYELAELFRHEQDPESALHHFRQVIQEYPHHGSSHLKLAEIHQAFGRFKAAIPHLEQALNYTRDDHTLQAQTLGALASAHLKAGDPSKAKRRLLELIDAHSDEIELTLKAYGTLVKRAVEEGAARDVNQHLRDLEDYAQTLVRSNQLEQYPLLPRRMAQILSLAGRHAEARQWAQLQPKPAES
;
A
#
# COMPACT_ATOMS: atom_id res chain seq x y z
N MET A 1 49.85 -20.35 -23.46
CA MET A 1 49.96 -18.87 -23.36
C MET A 1 49.15 -18.13 -24.44
N ALA A 2 49.25 -18.49 -25.72
CA ALA A 2 48.47 -17.85 -26.80
C ALA A 2 46.94 -18.11 -26.70
N LEU A 3 46.52 -19.34 -26.37
CA LEU A 3 45.11 -19.69 -26.12
C LEU A 3 44.48 -18.87 -24.99
N PHE A 4 45.24 -18.61 -23.91
CA PHE A 4 44.79 -17.77 -22.79
C PHE A 4 44.66 -16.30 -23.19
N LYS A 5 45.60 -15.76 -23.98
CA LYS A 5 45.53 -14.39 -24.49
C LYS A 5 44.34 -14.20 -25.45
N ASN A 6 44.07 -15.18 -26.31
CA ASN A 6 42.93 -15.12 -27.23
C ASN A 6 41.61 -15.23 -26.48
N LEU A 7 41.50 -16.14 -25.51
CA LEU A 7 40.31 -16.25 -24.65
C LEU A 7 40.06 -14.95 -23.87
N LEU A 8 41.12 -14.36 -23.29
CA LEU A 8 41.03 -13.09 -22.58
C LEU A 8 40.62 -11.94 -23.52
N PHE A 9 41.16 -11.89 -24.74
CA PHE A 9 40.75 -10.92 -25.75
C PHE A 9 39.28 -11.07 -26.12
N TYR A 10 38.79 -12.29 -26.36
CA TYR A 10 37.38 -12.53 -26.65
C TYR A 10 36.47 -12.17 -25.48
N LEU A 11 36.86 -12.48 -24.24
CA LEU A 11 36.12 -12.08 -23.04
C LEU A 11 36.03 -10.55 -22.93
N ILE A 12 37.14 -9.84 -23.15
CA ILE A 12 37.15 -8.37 -23.12
C ILE A 12 36.31 -7.81 -24.27
N ALA A 13 36.46 -8.31 -25.49
CA ALA A 13 35.76 -7.78 -26.66
C ALA A 13 34.24 -8.05 -26.64
N LEU A 14 33.82 -9.25 -26.22
CA LEU A 14 32.41 -9.66 -26.23
C LEU A 14 31.65 -9.30 -24.96
N ILE A 15 32.33 -9.20 -23.81
CA ILE A 15 31.68 -8.92 -22.52
C ILE A 15 32.17 -7.58 -21.98
N GLY A 16 33.50 -7.38 -21.92
CA GLY A 16 34.10 -6.20 -21.31
C GLY A 16 33.71 -4.88 -22.00
N VAL A 17 33.82 -4.81 -23.33
CA VAL A 17 33.53 -3.59 -24.11
C VAL A 17 32.03 -3.25 -24.05
N PRO A 18 31.08 -4.18 -24.32
CA PRO A 18 29.66 -3.89 -24.13
C PRO A 18 29.29 -3.52 -22.69
N ALA A 19 29.83 -4.20 -21.69
CA ALA A 19 29.58 -3.87 -20.29
C ALA A 19 30.08 -2.45 -19.96
N ALA A 20 31.28 -2.08 -20.39
CA ALA A 20 31.81 -0.73 -20.21
C ALA A 20 30.93 0.32 -20.89
N PHE A 21 30.44 0.05 -22.10
CA PHE A 21 29.49 0.93 -22.79
C PHE A 21 28.22 1.15 -21.96
N PHE A 22 27.55 0.09 -21.53
CA PHE A 22 26.32 0.22 -20.72
C PHE A 22 26.57 0.88 -19.37
N ILE A 23 27.73 0.64 -18.73
CA ILE A 23 28.11 1.34 -17.49
C ILE A 23 28.26 2.84 -17.75
N ILE A 24 28.93 3.24 -18.83
CA ILE A 24 29.10 4.67 -19.17
C ILE A 24 27.74 5.32 -19.44
N VAL A 25 26.86 4.66 -20.21
CA VAL A 25 25.50 5.16 -20.48
C VAL A 25 24.70 5.28 -19.18
N GLU A 26 24.72 4.27 -18.33
CA GLU A 26 24.03 4.27 -17.03
C GLU A 26 24.48 5.45 -16.15
N GLN A 27 25.79 5.71 -16.06
CA GLN A 27 26.32 6.85 -15.32
C GLN A 27 25.95 8.19 -15.97
N GLY A 28 25.97 8.27 -17.30
CA GLY A 28 25.53 9.46 -18.03
C GLY A 28 24.06 9.80 -17.77
N LEU A 29 23.18 8.80 -17.82
CA LEU A 29 21.75 8.95 -17.52
C LEU A 29 21.53 9.35 -16.06
N LYS A 30 22.28 8.75 -15.12
CA LYS A 30 22.23 9.11 -13.70
C LYS A 30 22.65 10.56 -13.47
N PHE A 31 23.72 11.04 -14.13
CA PHE A 31 24.17 12.43 -14.04
C PHE A 31 23.16 13.41 -14.68
N ALA A 32 22.48 12.98 -15.74
CA ALA A 32 21.40 13.74 -16.36
C ALA A 32 20.07 13.70 -15.58
N GLY A 33 20.01 13.02 -14.43
CA GLY A 33 18.79 12.91 -13.61
C GLY A 33 17.70 12.02 -14.22
N ILE A 34 18.03 11.15 -15.18
CA ILE A 34 17.05 10.30 -15.87
C ILE A 34 16.75 9.04 -15.05
N GLY A 35 15.46 8.75 -14.84
CA GLY A 35 14.95 7.64 -14.04
C GLY A 35 14.90 7.93 -12.53
N ALA A 36 14.50 6.94 -11.72
CA ALA A 36 14.46 7.00 -10.27
C ALA A 36 15.24 5.84 -9.61
N PRO A 37 15.81 6.02 -8.41
CA PRO A 37 16.26 4.90 -7.58
C PRO A 37 15.11 3.94 -7.31
N GLN A 38 15.39 2.64 -7.28
CA GLN A 38 14.40 1.57 -7.12
C GLN A 38 14.67 0.72 -5.88
N ASP A 39 15.50 1.21 -4.95
CA ASP A 39 15.61 0.66 -3.60
C ASP A 39 14.37 1.03 -2.78
N PHE A 40 13.96 0.16 -1.84
CA PHE A 40 12.76 0.39 -1.04
C PHE A 40 12.89 1.62 -0.15
N PHE A 41 14.09 1.84 0.41
CA PHE A 41 14.39 3.04 1.19
C PHE A 41 15.28 3.99 0.40
N LYS A 42 14.99 5.27 0.55
CA LYS A 42 15.84 6.39 0.14
C LYS A 42 16.24 7.19 1.37
N ILE A 43 17.41 7.83 1.29
CA ILE A 43 17.93 8.65 2.38
C ILE A 43 17.37 10.06 2.27
N LEU A 44 16.94 10.61 3.41
CA LEU A 44 16.60 12.00 3.65
C LEU A 44 17.61 12.60 4.60
N ASN A 45 18.14 13.78 4.28
CA ASN A 45 18.84 14.57 5.27
C ASN A 45 17.88 15.60 5.85
N ILE A 46 17.56 15.47 7.13
CA ILE A 46 16.65 16.37 7.86
C ILE A 46 17.47 16.99 8.99
N ASN A 47 17.69 18.30 8.94
CA ASN A 47 18.46 19.06 9.92
C ASN A 47 19.87 18.47 10.19
N GLY A 48 20.54 17.97 9.14
CA GLY A 48 21.89 17.40 9.24
C GLY A 48 21.94 15.95 9.73
N GLN A 49 20.79 15.29 9.90
CA GLN A 49 20.69 13.87 10.27
C GLN A 49 20.07 13.07 9.13
N ASP A 50 20.57 11.85 8.93
CA ASP A 50 20.07 10.96 7.89
C ASP A 50 18.90 10.10 8.40
N TYR A 51 17.86 10.03 7.58
CA TYR A 51 16.65 9.25 7.79
C TYR A 51 16.40 8.35 6.59
N TYR A 52 15.90 7.15 6.83
CA TYR A 52 15.31 6.34 5.78
C TYR A 52 13.85 6.74 5.61
N GLN A 53 13.44 6.87 4.36
CA GLN A 53 12.04 7.01 3.97
C GLN A 53 11.71 6.00 2.88
N ASP A 54 10.51 5.46 2.91
CA ASP A 54 9.99 4.62 1.84
C ASP A 54 10.09 5.35 0.49
N ASN A 55 10.35 4.58 -0.57
CA ASN A 55 10.47 5.07 -1.92
C ASN A 55 9.28 4.60 -2.77
N PRO A 56 8.31 5.49 -3.10
CA PRO A 56 7.17 5.12 -3.94
C PRO A 56 7.57 4.52 -5.29
N ALA A 57 8.72 4.94 -5.85
CA ALA A 57 9.19 4.44 -7.12
C ALA A 57 9.60 2.97 -7.10
N PHE A 58 9.91 2.38 -5.92
CA PHE A 58 10.34 0.98 -5.77
C PHE A 58 9.41 0.00 -6.48
N ILE A 59 8.10 0.21 -6.36
CA ILE A 59 7.11 -0.74 -6.86
C ILE A 59 7.02 -0.75 -8.40
N HIS A 60 7.56 0.28 -9.07
CA HIS A 60 7.46 0.44 -10.53
C HIS A 60 8.24 -0.64 -11.30
N GLN A 61 9.15 -1.36 -10.64
CA GLN A 61 9.82 -2.53 -11.23
C GLN A 61 8.88 -3.76 -11.33
N PHE A 62 7.83 -3.81 -10.51
CA PHE A 62 6.83 -4.88 -10.47
C PHE A 62 5.51 -4.49 -11.12
N TYR A 63 5.07 -3.25 -10.97
CA TYR A 63 3.77 -2.78 -11.43
C TYR A 63 3.85 -1.45 -12.18
N PRO A 64 2.95 -1.19 -13.16
CA PRO A 64 2.79 0.15 -13.70
C PRO A 64 2.39 1.16 -12.62
N ALA A 65 2.92 2.37 -12.68
CA ALA A 65 2.60 3.46 -11.73
C ALA A 65 1.10 3.79 -11.68
N SER A 66 0.36 3.55 -12.78
CA SER A 66 -1.08 3.81 -12.90
C SER A 66 -1.95 2.99 -11.94
N LEU A 67 -1.41 1.91 -11.35
CA LEU A 67 -2.15 1.08 -10.39
C LEU A 67 -2.20 1.68 -8.98
N GLY A 68 -1.40 2.70 -8.68
CA GLY A 68 -1.43 3.39 -7.38
C GLY A 68 -1.02 2.52 -6.19
N ILE A 69 -0.29 1.43 -6.42
CA ILE A 69 0.29 0.61 -5.33
C ILE A 69 1.48 1.38 -4.79
N THR A 70 1.46 1.74 -3.51
CA THR A 70 2.52 2.50 -2.86
C THR A 70 2.84 1.94 -1.46
N PRO A 71 4.06 2.18 -0.94
CA PRO A 71 4.39 2.00 0.48
C PRO A 71 3.50 2.83 1.43
N ILE A 72 3.73 2.70 2.74
CA ILE A 72 2.97 3.43 3.78
C ILE A 72 3.56 4.83 4.07
N GLU A 73 4.77 5.13 3.57
CA GLU A 73 5.52 6.39 3.79
C GLU A 73 6.16 6.50 5.18
N ASN A 74 6.72 5.39 5.69
CA ASN A 74 7.48 5.41 6.94
C ASN A 74 8.69 6.35 6.83
N THR A 75 9.03 7.03 7.94
CA THR A 75 10.28 7.79 8.08
C THR A 75 10.91 7.49 9.43
N PHE A 76 12.16 7.02 9.43
CA PHE A 76 12.85 6.62 10.67
C PHE A 76 14.37 6.87 10.57
N SER A 77 15.03 6.94 11.72
CA SER A 77 16.46 7.30 11.77
C SER A 77 17.34 6.25 11.07
N ALA A 78 18.27 6.73 10.23
CA ALA A 78 19.28 5.88 9.60
C ALA A 78 20.44 5.53 10.55
N LEU A 79 20.55 6.20 11.69
CA LEU A 79 21.55 5.90 12.70
C LEU A 79 21.09 4.71 13.55
N PRO A 80 21.91 3.64 13.67
CA PRO A 80 21.65 2.56 14.61
C PRO A 80 21.64 3.08 16.06
N ASP A 81 20.75 2.54 16.89
CA ASP A 81 20.66 2.86 18.32
C ASP A 81 20.40 1.58 19.14
N ASP A 82 21.22 1.32 20.15
CA ASP A 82 21.12 0.16 21.05
C ASP A 82 19.95 0.28 22.06
N GLN A 83 19.37 1.48 22.21
CA GLN A 83 18.17 1.70 23.01
C GLN A 83 16.88 1.50 22.22
N THR A 84 16.97 1.35 20.90
CA THR A 84 15.83 1.15 20.02
C THR A 84 15.71 -0.32 19.60
N ILE A 85 14.54 -0.91 19.80
CA ILE A 85 14.17 -2.17 19.17
C ILE A 85 13.41 -1.83 17.90
N ARG A 86 13.95 -2.25 16.76
CA ARG A 86 13.35 -1.99 15.46
C ARG A 86 12.72 -3.26 14.91
N VAL A 87 11.46 -3.19 14.52
CA VAL A 87 10.71 -4.33 13.97
C VAL A 87 10.24 -3.98 12.56
N PHE A 88 10.82 -4.62 11.55
CA PHE A 88 10.35 -4.52 10.17
C PHE A 88 9.22 -5.52 9.92
N ILE A 89 8.15 -5.08 9.28
CA ILE A 89 7.06 -5.97 8.84
C ILE A 89 7.09 -6.08 7.32
N LEU A 90 7.27 -7.29 6.81
CA LEU A 90 7.28 -7.63 5.39
C LEU A 90 6.04 -8.46 5.06
N GLY A 91 5.28 -8.04 4.04
CA GLY A 91 4.11 -8.80 3.62
C GLY A 91 3.20 -8.09 2.62
N GLY A 92 2.02 -8.69 2.42
CA GLY A 92 0.97 -8.21 1.54
C GLY A 92 -0.02 -7.25 2.22
N SER A 93 -1.21 -7.10 1.62
CA SER A 93 -2.28 -6.20 2.12
C SER A 93 -2.75 -6.53 3.55
N ALA A 94 -2.80 -7.82 3.91
CA ALA A 94 -3.12 -8.27 5.26
C ALA A 94 -2.06 -7.81 6.27
N ALA A 95 -0.77 -7.95 5.94
CA ALA A 95 0.31 -7.49 6.80
C ALA A 95 0.42 -5.95 6.87
N ARG A 96 0.03 -5.27 5.78
CA ARG A 96 -0.10 -3.81 5.73
C ARG A 96 -1.14 -3.29 6.74
N GLY A 97 -2.12 -4.11 7.11
CA GLY A 97 -3.23 -3.69 7.96
C GLY A 97 -4.46 -3.20 7.18
N PHE A 98 -4.60 -3.56 5.91
CA PHE A 98 -5.84 -3.27 5.18
C PHE A 98 -7.04 -3.92 5.90
N PRO A 99 -8.21 -3.24 6.02
CA PRO A 99 -8.60 -1.96 5.40
C PRO A 99 -8.23 -0.70 6.19
N ASN A 100 -7.59 -0.80 7.36
CA ASN A 100 -7.21 0.35 8.18
C ASN A 100 -5.83 0.16 8.82
N LEU A 101 -4.83 0.88 8.30
CA LEU A 101 -3.45 0.86 8.78
C LEU A 101 -3.36 1.08 10.30
N ASN A 102 -4.18 1.98 10.84
CA ASN A 102 -4.14 2.35 12.26
C ASN A 102 -4.79 1.30 13.17
N HIS A 103 -5.44 0.27 12.62
CA HIS A 103 -6.00 -0.87 13.35
C HIS A 103 -5.38 -2.20 12.92
N GLY A 104 -4.34 -2.15 12.09
CA GLY A 104 -3.57 -3.33 11.69
C GLY A 104 -2.72 -3.85 12.85
N PHE A 105 -2.29 -5.11 12.73
CA PHE A 105 -1.48 -5.76 13.78
C PHE A 105 -0.18 -5.00 14.09
N SER A 106 0.39 -4.25 13.15
CA SER A 106 1.57 -3.41 13.39
C SER A 106 1.36 -2.40 14.51
N ARG A 107 0.17 -1.78 14.55
CA ARG A 107 -0.17 -0.79 15.58
C ARG A 107 -0.44 -1.44 16.93
N HIS A 108 -1.03 -2.64 16.92
CA HIS A 108 -1.21 -3.44 18.13
C HIS A 108 0.14 -3.87 18.71
N LEU A 109 1.04 -4.35 17.85
CA LEU A 109 2.37 -4.82 18.21
C LEU A 109 3.21 -3.72 18.85
N GLU A 110 3.19 -2.51 18.29
CA GLU A 110 3.88 -1.35 18.84
C GLU A 110 3.47 -1.08 20.29
N ILE A 111 2.16 -0.97 20.58
CA ILE A 111 1.67 -0.73 21.94
C ILE A 111 2.00 -1.88 22.89
N LEU A 112 1.92 -3.13 22.43
CA LEU A 112 2.26 -4.30 23.24
C LEU A 112 3.74 -4.29 23.66
N LEU A 113 4.64 -4.02 22.71
CA LEU A 113 6.07 -3.95 22.96
C LEU A 113 6.46 -2.75 23.81
N GLU A 114 5.89 -1.56 23.55
CA GLU A 114 6.14 -0.35 24.36
C GLU A 114 5.76 -0.57 25.83
N GLN A 115 4.64 -1.25 26.07
CA GLN A 115 4.20 -1.56 27.42
C GLN A 115 5.09 -2.60 28.10
N ALA A 116 5.50 -3.63 27.36
CA ALA A 116 6.32 -4.72 27.88
C ALA A 116 7.78 -4.32 28.10
N LEU A 117 8.29 -3.34 27.33
CA LEU A 117 9.68 -2.89 27.33
C LEU A 117 9.79 -1.37 27.57
N PRO A 118 9.34 -0.85 28.73
CA PRO A 118 9.25 0.59 28.98
C PRO A 118 10.59 1.34 29.01
N THR A 119 11.72 0.60 29.04
CA THR A 119 13.08 1.17 29.01
C THR A 119 13.66 1.22 27.60
N LYS A 120 12.99 0.63 26.61
CA LYS A 120 13.39 0.60 25.21
C LYS A 120 12.48 1.49 24.39
N LYS A 121 13.05 2.12 23.37
CA LYS A 121 12.27 2.74 22.31
C LYS A 121 11.85 1.66 21.32
N ILE A 122 10.60 1.68 20.88
CA ILE A 122 10.09 0.73 19.88
C ILE A 122 9.87 1.47 18.57
N ASP A 123 10.45 0.96 17.49
CA ASP A 123 10.24 1.45 16.12
C ASP A 123 9.63 0.31 15.28
N VAL A 124 8.30 0.31 15.06
CA VAL A 124 7.65 -0.66 14.16
C VAL A 124 7.55 -0.07 12.76
N ILE A 125 8.32 -0.61 11.80
CA ILE A 125 8.40 -0.13 10.42
C ILE A 125 7.63 -1.08 9.50
N ASN A 126 6.43 -0.67 9.09
CA ASN A 126 5.59 -1.51 8.22
C ASN A 126 5.93 -1.28 6.74
N THR A 127 6.68 -2.22 6.14
CA THR A 127 7.11 -2.19 4.74
C THR A 127 6.14 -2.90 3.80
N ALA A 128 5.03 -3.45 4.32
CA ALA A 128 4.09 -4.22 3.54
C ALA A 128 3.32 -3.34 2.54
N MET A 129 2.93 -3.94 1.42
CA MET A 129 2.21 -3.28 0.33
C MET A 129 0.99 -4.09 -0.10
N THR A 130 0.00 -3.43 -0.70
CA THR A 130 -1.17 -4.12 -1.26
C THR A 130 -0.82 -4.87 -2.54
N SER A 131 -1.47 -6.01 -2.77
CA SER A 131 -1.35 -6.80 -3.99
C SER A 131 0.05 -7.38 -4.28
N VAL A 132 0.96 -7.41 -3.31
CA VAL A 132 2.32 -7.98 -3.49
C VAL A 132 2.43 -9.43 -2.99
N ASN A 133 3.50 -10.11 -3.41
CA ASN A 133 3.80 -11.52 -3.10
C ASN A 133 5.29 -11.72 -2.73
N SER A 134 5.80 -12.96 -2.67
CA SER A 134 7.17 -13.26 -2.22
C SER A 134 8.29 -12.60 -3.04
N HIS A 135 8.08 -12.42 -4.34
CA HIS A 135 9.06 -11.78 -5.22
C HIS A 135 9.34 -10.33 -4.81
N VAL A 136 8.31 -9.61 -4.35
CA VAL A 136 8.42 -8.22 -3.95
C VAL A 136 9.11 -8.10 -2.61
N ILE A 137 8.70 -8.90 -1.61
CA ILE A 137 9.30 -8.82 -0.27
C ILE A 137 10.78 -9.24 -0.26
N TYR A 138 11.18 -10.12 -1.20
CA TYR A 138 12.58 -10.45 -1.42
C TYR A 138 13.43 -9.22 -1.78
N ASP A 139 12.91 -8.33 -2.65
CA ASP A 139 13.58 -7.07 -2.98
C ASP A 139 13.50 -6.04 -1.85
N VAL A 140 12.40 -6.01 -1.08
CA VAL A 140 12.31 -5.17 0.14
C VAL A 140 13.41 -5.57 1.14
N ALA A 141 13.58 -6.86 1.37
CA ALA A 141 14.60 -7.38 2.29
C ALA A 141 16.03 -7.02 1.88
N LYS A 142 16.31 -6.82 0.58
CA LYS A 142 17.62 -6.31 0.13
C LYS A 142 17.88 -4.89 0.63
N SER A 143 16.85 -4.04 0.68
CA SER A 143 16.97 -2.63 1.08
C SER A 143 16.92 -2.40 2.59
N ILE A 144 16.44 -3.36 3.39
CA ILE A 144 16.41 -3.22 4.86
C ILE A 144 17.84 -2.99 5.42
N PRO A 145 18.07 -1.93 6.21
CA PRO A 145 19.39 -1.67 6.79
C PRO A 145 19.73 -2.67 7.90
N ALA A 146 21.01 -3.02 8.03
CA ALA A 146 21.49 -3.77 9.19
C ALA A 146 21.46 -2.88 10.45
N GLY A 147 21.27 -3.48 11.61
CA GLY A 147 21.25 -2.76 12.89
C GLY A 147 21.20 -3.70 14.10
N PRO A 148 21.65 -3.23 15.28
CA PRO A 148 21.50 -3.97 16.53
C PRO A 148 20.01 -4.08 16.89
N SER A 149 19.65 -5.06 17.72
CA SER A 149 18.30 -5.23 18.28
C SER A 149 17.16 -5.12 17.24
N THR A 150 17.41 -5.66 16.04
CA THR A 150 16.51 -5.54 14.89
C THR A 150 15.82 -6.87 14.62
N PHE A 151 14.50 -6.80 14.42
CA PHE A 151 13.63 -7.91 14.10
C PHE A 151 12.99 -7.71 12.73
N ALA A 152 12.66 -8.81 12.06
CA ALA A 152 11.84 -8.80 10.84
C ALA A 152 10.74 -9.84 10.92
N ILE A 153 9.49 -9.41 10.81
CA ILE A 153 8.31 -10.25 10.73
C ILE A 153 7.96 -10.47 9.26
N ILE A 154 7.85 -11.72 8.85
CA ILE A 154 7.43 -12.10 7.50
C ILE A 154 6.03 -12.73 7.58
N LEU A 155 5.04 -12.02 7.02
CA LEU A 155 3.65 -12.48 6.89
C LEU A 155 3.20 -12.27 5.42
N VAL A 156 3.52 -13.26 4.57
CA VAL A 156 3.27 -13.22 3.13
C VAL A 156 2.85 -14.61 2.62
N GLY A 157 2.06 -14.65 1.56
CA GLY A 157 1.63 -15.91 0.93
C GLY A 157 0.29 -15.76 0.21
N ASN A 158 -0.55 -14.83 0.67
CA ASN A 158 -1.67 -14.34 -0.12
C ASN A 158 -1.14 -13.69 -1.40
N ASN A 159 -1.87 -13.85 -2.50
CA ASN A 159 -1.50 -13.40 -3.85
C ASN A 159 -0.30 -14.09 -4.49
N GLU A 160 0.20 -15.23 -4.01
CA GLU A 160 1.37 -15.86 -4.65
C GLU A 160 1.09 -16.27 -6.10
N VAL A 161 -0.11 -16.79 -6.37
CA VAL A 161 -0.53 -17.24 -7.70
C VAL A 161 -0.98 -16.09 -8.61
N VAL A 162 -1.61 -15.06 -8.06
CA VAL A 162 -2.17 -13.92 -8.83
C VAL A 162 -1.25 -12.70 -8.88
N GLY A 163 -0.28 -12.60 -7.98
CA GLY A 163 0.68 -11.50 -7.88
C GLY A 163 1.73 -11.51 -8.99
N PRO A 164 2.78 -10.65 -8.90
CA PRO A 164 3.82 -10.55 -9.92
C PRO A 164 4.46 -11.91 -10.22
N TYR A 165 4.67 -12.20 -11.50
CA TYR A 165 5.21 -13.46 -12.03
C TYR A 165 4.37 -14.73 -11.79
N GLY A 166 3.20 -14.62 -11.14
CA GLY A 166 2.27 -15.73 -10.97
C GLY A 166 1.45 -16.03 -12.24
N PRO A 167 0.98 -17.28 -12.45
CA PRO A 167 0.22 -17.67 -13.63
C PRO A 167 -1.20 -17.08 -13.68
N GLY A 168 -1.71 -16.56 -12.56
CA GLY A 168 -2.99 -15.86 -12.47
C GLY A 168 -2.87 -14.35 -12.59
N THR A 169 -1.71 -13.81 -12.97
CA THR A 169 -1.48 -12.36 -13.04
C THR A 169 -2.04 -11.74 -14.31
N PHE A 170 -2.67 -10.57 -14.22
CA PHE A 170 -3.46 -9.99 -15.32
C PHE A 170 -2.64 -9.25 -16.40
N ASN A 171 -1.32 -9.07 -16.21
CA ASN A 171 -0.52 -8.26 -17.15
C ASN A 171 0.98 -8.61 -17.16
N GLN A 172 1.34 -9.87 -16.87
CA GLN A 172 2.73 -10.33 -17.00
C GLN A 172 2.75 -11.77 -17.52
N THR A 173 3.77 -12.08 -18.30
CA THR A 173 4.02 -13.45 -18.74
C THR A 173 4.58 -14.25 -17.57
N PHE A 174 3.98 -15.42 -17.31
CA PHE A 174 4.53 -16.40 -16.37
C PHE A 174 5.94 -16.81 -16.79
N LEU A 175 6.86 -16.86 -15.83
CA LEU A 175 8.25 -17.28 -16.04
C LEU A 175 8.55 -18.44 -15.11
N SER A 176 9.05 -19.55 -15.62
CA SER A 176 9.31 -20.74 -14.80
C SER A 176 10.66 -20.71 -14.07
N ASN A 177 11.56 -19.78 -14.40
CA ASN A 177 12.91 -19.73 -13.85
C ASN A 177 13.13 -18.49 -12.98
N LEU A 178 13.33 -18.72 -11.67
CA LEU A 178 13.54 -17.65 -10.69
C LEU A 178 14.78 -16.78 -10.98
N SER A 179 15.85 -17.36 -11.53
CA SER A 179 17.05 -16.60 -11.89
C SER A 179 16.81 -15.63 -13.05
N ILE A 180 15.97 -16.02 -14.02
CA ILE A 180 15.56 -15.14 -15.12
C ILE A 180 14.69 -14.00 -14.58
N ILE A 181 13.76 -14.31 -13.66
CA ILE A 181 12.93 -13.29 -12.98
C ILE A 181 13.83 -12.25 -12.31
N ARG A 182 14.82 -12.68 -11.51
CA ARG A 182 15.78 -11.80 -10.83
C ARG A 182 16.64 -10.99 -11.81
N LEU A 183 17.05 -11.58 -12.92
CA LEU A 183 17.81 -10.88 -13.97
C LEU A 183 16.97 -9.78 -14.62
N ILE A 184 15.72 -10.07 -14.98
CA ILE A 184 14.79 -9.08 -15.55
C ILE A 184 14.56 -7.93 -14.56
N GLN A 185 14.36 -8.24 -13.27
CA GLN A 185 14.23 -7.22 -12.24
C GLN A 185 15.49 -6.35 -12.13
N ALA A 186 16.69 -6.96 -12.15
CA ALA A 186 17.95 -6.21 -12.15
C ALA A 186 18.08 -5.28 -13.37
N ILE A 187 17.67 -5.73 -14.56
CA ILE A 187 17.64 -4.91 -15.78
C ILE A 187 16.65 -3.76 -15.62
N LYS A 188 15.42 -4.03 -15.13
CA LYS A 188 14.37 -3.02 -14.93
C LYS A 188 14.79 -1.88 -14.00
N ARG A 189 15.69 -2.15 -13.06
CA ARG A 189 16.23 -1.16 -12.12
C ARG A 189 17.24 -0.20 -12.75
N THR A 190 17.83 -0.54 -13.90
CA THR A 190 18.81 0.34 -14.59
C THR A 190 18.15 1.60 -15.15
N ARG A 191 18.89 2.71 -15.19
CA ARG A 191 18.45 3.95 -15.84
C ARG A 191 18.30 3.77 -17.34
N VAL A 192 19.12 2.93 -17.96
CA VAL A 192 18.99 2.56 -19.38
C VAL A 192 17.59 2.00 -19.67
N TRP A 193 17.13 1.03 -18.88
CA TRP A 193 15.79 0.45 -19.05
C TRP A 193 14.69 1.49 -18.83
N GLN A 194 14.80 2.28 -17.76
CA GLN A 194 13.81 3.31 -17.44
C GLN A 194 13.72 4.36 -18.57
N ALA A 195 14.86 4.80 -19.12
CA ALA A 195 14.90 5.74 -20.24
C ALA A 195 14.28 5.14 -21.52
N ALA A 196 14.58 3.87 -21.81
CA ALA A 196 13.99 3.16 -22.95
C ALA A 196 12.47 3.06 -22.81
N ASN A 197 11.96 2.74 -21.61
CA ASN A 197 10.53 2.67 -21.35
C ASN A 197 9.83 4.02 -21.54
N VAL A 198 10.42 5.12 -21.08
CA VAL A 198 9.88 6.47 -21.30
C VAL A 198 9.86 6.82 -22.79
N LEU A 199 10.92 6.49 -23.53
CA LEU A 199 10.99 6.74 -24.97
C LEU A 199 9.92 5.95 -25.73
N VAL A 200 9.73 4.67 -25.40
CA VAL A 200 8.70 3.81 -26.01
C VAL A 200 7.29 4.32 -25.70
N GLY A 201 7.02 4.74 -24.46
CA GLY A 201 5.74 5.36 -24.08
C GLY A 201 5.45 6.62 -24.90
N ASN A 202 6.43 7.52 -25.01
CA ASN A 202 6.31 8.77 -25.76
C ASN A 202 6.09 8.56 -27.28
N LEU A 203 6.59 7.46 -27.85
CA LEU A 203 6.41 7.13 -29.27
C LEU A 203 5.06 6.50 -29.57
N ASN A 204 4.34 5.98 -28.56
CA ASN A 204 3.04 5.33 -28.75
C ASN A 204 1.97 5.78 -27.73
N PRO A 205 1.62 7.08 -27.71
CA PRO A 205 0.76 7.68 -26.68
C PRO A 205 -0.70 7.18 -26.70
N LYS A 206 -1.11 6.41 -27.72
CA LYS A 206 -2.43 5.77 -27.75
C LYS A 206 -2.59 4.69 -26.68
N ASN A 207 -1.50 4.08 -26.20
CA ASN A 207 -1.55 3.11 -25.09
C ASN A 207 -1.78 3.77 -23.72
N ASP A 208 -1.42 5.03 -23.53
CA ASP A 208 -1.58 5.73 -22.24
C ASP A 208 -3.04 6.19 -21.98
N LYS A 209 -3.85 6.34 -23.03
CA LYS A 209 -5.29 6.62 -22.86
C LYS A 209 -6.10 5.37 -22.46
N GLU A 210 -5.56 4.18 -22.67
CA GLU A 210 -5.97 2.94 -22.00
C GLU A 210 -5.09 2.66 -20.78
N THR A 211 -4.75 3.69 -20.00
CA THR A 211 -4.10 3.52 -18.69
C THR A 211 -4.88 2.47 -17.91
N LEU A 212 -4.22 1.36 -17.59
CA LEU A 212 -4.73 0.33 -16.69
C LEU A 212 -5.09 1.01 -15.37
N ARG A 213 -6.35 1.38 -15.24
CA ARG A 213 -6.95 1.86 -14.00
C ARG A 213 -7.18 0.62 -13.15
N TRP A 214 -6.63 0.61 -11.95
CA TRP A 214 -6.88 -0.46 -11.00
C TRP A 214 -8.39 -0.60 -10.76
N ARG A 215 -8.95 -1.76 -11.12
CA ARG A 215 -10.37 -2.10 -10.88
C ARG A 215 -10.53 -3.07 -9.71
N GLY A 216 -9.55 -3.10 -8.80
CA GLY A 216 -9.54 -4.08 -7.72
C GLY A 216 -9.35 -5.51 -8.24
N MET A 217 -9.89 -6.47 -7.49
CA MET A 217 -9.79 -7.89 -7.79
C MET A 217 -10.55 -8.29 -9.08
N GLN A 218 -11.40 -7.43 -9.62
CA GLN A 218 -12.11 -7.66 -10.88
C GLN A 218 -11.14 -7.92 -12.05
N MET A 219 -9.91 -7.38 -12.00
CA MET A 219 -8.93 -7.57 -13.06
C MET A 219 -8.48 -9.03 -13.24
N PHE A 220 -8.76 -9.90 -12.26
CA PHE A 220 -8.31 -11.27 -12.22
C PHE A 220 -9.41 -12.29 -12.56
N THR A 221 -10.65 -11.87 -12.78
CA THR A 221 -11.81 -12.78 -12.94
C THR A 221 -11.63 -13.80 -14.07
N ASP A 222 -10.87 -13.44 -15.10
CA ASP A 222 -10.63 -14.28 -16.28
C ASP A 222 -9.32 -15.08 -16.19
N ASN A 223 -8.54 -14.93 -15.10
CA ASN A 223 -7.22 -15.53 -14.91
C ASN A 223 -7.27 -16.73 -13.93
N ASN A 224 -8.21 -17.65 -14.18
CA ASN A 224 -8.39 -18.84 -13.36
C ASN A 224 -7.17 -19.79 -13.46
N VAL A 225 -6.76 -20.36 -12.33
CA VAL A 225 -5.69 -21.35 -12.21
C VAL A 225 -6.22 -22.59 -11.51
N ALA A 226 -6.45 -23.64 -12.29
CA ALA A 226 -6.91 -24.95 -11.84
C ALA A 226 -5.95 -25.57 -10.81
N PHE A 227 -6.46 -26.45 -9.95
CA PHE A 227 -5.66 -27.12 -8.91
C PHE A 227 -4.60 -28.08 -9.48
N ASP A 228 -4.82 -28.59 -10.69
CA ASP A 228 -3.90 -29.47 -11.42
C ASP A 228 -3.06 -28.72 -12.46
N ASP A 229 -3.07 -27.39 -12.45
CA ASP A 229 -2.24 -26.59 -13.34
C ASP A 229 -0.75 -26.85 -13.04
N PRO A 230 0.03 -27.36 -14.01
CA PRO A 230 1.43 -27.74 -13.77
C PRO A 230 2.32 -26.55 -13.38
N ARG A 231 1.88 -25.31 -13.64
CA ARG A 231 2.62 -24.09 -13.27
C ARG A 231 2.57 -23.83 -11.76
N LEU A 232 1.60 -24.39 -11.03
CA LEU A 232 1.47 -24.18 -9.58
C LEU A 232 2.68 -24.69 -8.80
N GLU A 233 3.24 -25.85 -9.15
CA GLU A 233 4.41 -26.37 -8.45
C GLU A 233 5.60 -25.40 -8.58
N THR A 234 5.80 -24.82 -9.77
CA THR A 234 6.82 -23.79 -9.97
C THR A 234 6.55 -22.53 -9.13
N VAL A 235 5.29 -22.12 -8.94
CA VAL A 235 4.94 -21.01 -8.03
C VAL A 235 5.34 -21.36 -6.60
N TYR A 236 5.01 -22.57 -6.12
CA TYR A 236 5.36 -23.01 -4.78
C TYR A 236 6.87 -23.13 -4.57
N GLU A 237 7.62 -23.60 -5.58
CA GLU A 237 9.08 -23.61 -5.57
C GLU A 237 9.66 -22.20 -5.55
N HIS A 238 9.14 -21.26 -6.34
CA HIS A 238 9.59 -19.86 -6.33
C HIS A 238 9.34 -19.22 -4.97
N TYR A 239 8.16 -19.46 -4.41
CA TYR A 239 7.77 -19.00 -3.08
C TYR A 239 8.71 -19.52 -2.00
N GLU A 240 8.96 -20.83 -1.97
CA GLU A 240 9.87 -21.46 -1.01
C GLU A 240 11.28 -20.87 -1.09
N ASN A 241 11.84 -20.79 -2.31
CA ASN A 241 13.17 -20.24 -2.53
C ASN A 241 13.26 -18.74 -2.19
N ASN A 242 12.23 -17.95 -2.52
CA ASN A 242 12.20 -16.53 -2.17
C ASN A 242 12.12 -16.34 -0.66
N LEU A 243 11.32 -17.14 0.06
CA LEU A 243 11.26 -17.09 1.52
C LEU A 243 12.61 -17.46 2.14
N PHE A 244 13.20 -18.58 1.73
CA PHE A 244 14.52 -19.00 2.22
C PHE A 244 15.58 -17.92 2.01
N ASP A 245 15.67 -17.37 0.80
CA ASP A 245 16.63 -16.31 0.47
C ASP A 245 16.34 -14.99 1.19
N THR A 246 15.06 -14.72 1.50
CA THR A 246 14.65 -13.54 2.29
C THR A 246 15.11 -13.68 3.73
N VAL A 247 14.83 -14.82 4.37
CA VAL A 247 15.25 -15.12 5.75
C VAL A 247 16.78 -15.06 5.85
N SER A 248 17.48 -15.80 4.98
CA SER A 248 18.95 -15.85 4.97
C SER A 248 19.57 -14.46 4.85
N ARG A 249 19.05 -13.63 3.95
CA ARG A 249 19.56 -12.27 3.72
C ARG A 249 19.33 -11.32 4.89
N LEU A 250 18.24 -11.50 5.64
CA LEU A 250 17.98 -10.72 6.84
C LEU A 250 18.90 -11.17 7.98
N GLN A 251 19.09 -12.47 8.16
CA GLN A 251 20.03 -13.00 9.14
C GLN A 251 21.49 -12.62 8.84
N ASP A 252 21.91 -12.58 7.56
CA ASP A 252 23.22 -12.07 7.14
C ASP A 252 23.47 -10.61 7.58
N LYS A 253 22.39 -9.85 7.82
CA LYS A 253 22.42 -8.47 8.33
C LYS A 253 22.34 -8.40 9.87
N GLY A 254 22.37 -9.55 10.55
CA GLY A 254 22.21 -9.66 12.00
C GLY A 254 20.79 -9.43 12.50
N ILE A 255 19.78 -9.55 11.62
CA ILE A 255 18.37 -9.34 11.97
C ILE A 255 17.77 -10.66 12.45
N HIS A 256 17.04 -10.60 13.57
CA HIS A 256 16.28 -11.73 14.08
C HIS A 256 14.97 -11.89 13.31
N VAL A 257 14.72 -13.05 12.71
CA VAL A 257 13.59 -13.24 11.79
C VAL A 257 12.46 -14.02 12.44
N LEU A 258 11.24 -13.47 12.37
CA LEU A 258 9.99 -14.14 12.74
C LEU A 258 9.23 -14.50 11.46
N LEU A 259 9.23 -15.78 11.10
CA LEU A 259 8.47 -16.28 9.96
C LEU A 259 7.10 -16.78 10.43
N SER A 260 6.02 -16.25 9.85
CA SER A 260 4.65 -16.63 10.21
C SER A 260 4.00 -17.52 9.16
N SER A 261 3.24 -18.51 9.61
CA SER A 261 2.15 -19.06 8.76
C SER A 261 1.09 -17.98 8.49
N VAL A 262 0.29 -18.16 7.43
CA VAL A 262 -0.69 -17.17 6.98
C VAL A 262 -2.11 -17.66 7.27
N PRO A 263 -2.80 -17.11 8.28
CA PRO A 263 -4.22 -17.38 8.49
C PRO A 263 -5.07 -16.73 7.40
N VAL A 264 -6.09 -17.46 6.95
CA VAL A 264 -7.11 -17.01 5.99
C VAL A 264 -8.50 -17.35 6.50
N ASN A 265 -9.53 -16.75 5.90
CA ASN A 265 -10.91 -17.11 6.19
C ASN A 265 -11.24 -18.42 5.49
N LEU A 266 -11.24 -19.48 6.30
CA LEU A 266 -11.47 -20.84 5.84
C LEU A 266 -12.96 -21.17 5.85
N ARG A 267 -13.69 -20.68 6.86
CA ARG A 267 -15.08 -21.04 7.16
C ARG A 267 -16.11 -20.20 6.42
N ASP A 268 -15.93 -18.89 6.37
CA ASP A 268 -16.93 -17.91 5.94
C ASP A 268 -16.54 -17.21 4.63
N SER A 269 -15.61 -17.79 3.86
CA SER A 269 -15.25 -17.34 2.52
C SER A 269 -15.47 -18.46 1.51
N ALA A 270 -16.59 -18.38 0.79
CA ALA A 270 -16.83 -19.28 -0.34
C ALA A 270 -15.70 -19.15 -1.38
N PRO A 271 -15.46 -20.19 -2.19
CA PRO A 271 -14.53 -20.09 -3.30
C PRO A 271 -14.95 -18.98 -4.27
N PHE A 272 -13.97 -18.27 -4.82
CA PHE A 272 -14.22 -17.23 -5.80
C PHE A 272 -14.59 -17.79 -7.16
N SER A 273 -14.07 -18.97 -7.50
CA SER A 273 -14.42 -19.69 -8.73
C SER A 273 -14.22 -21.19 -8.56
N SER A 274 -15.02 -21.97 -9.28
CA SER A 274 -15.00 -23.45 -9.24
C SER A 274 -14.84 -24.01 -10.64
N GLN A 275 -14.01 -25.05 -10.78
CA GLN A 275 -13.80 -25.74 -12.04
C GLN A 275 -14.81 -26.87 -12.25
N HIS A 276 -15.25 -27.02 -13.50
CA HIS A 276 -15.96 -28.23 -13.95
C HIS A 276 -15.00 -29.20 -14.67
N PRO A 277 -15.27 -30.51 -14.65
CA PRO A 277 -14.52 -31.47 -15.45
C PRO A 277 -14.47 -31.06 -16.94
N PRO A 278 -13.31 -31.15 -17.63
CA PRO A 278 -13.16 -30.69 -19.02
C PRO A 278 -14.13 -31.29 -20.04
N GLU A 279 -14.59 -32.52 -19.80
CA GLU A 279 -15.49 -33.27 -20.68
C GLU A 279 -16.84 -33.58 -19.99
N LEU A 280 -17.34 -32.64 -19.17
CA LEU A 280 -18.63 -32.81 -18.50
C LEU A 280 -19.79 -32.75 -19.52
N SER A 281 -20.56 -33.84 -19.64
CA SER A 281 -21.73 -33.86 -20.53
C SER A 281 -22.84 -32.93 -20.04
N ASP A 282 -23.69 -32.44 -20.95
CA ASP A 282 -24.83 -31.58 -20.60
C ASP A 282 -25.77 -32.24 -19.58
N ASP A 283 -25.97 -33.56 -19.66
CA ASP A 283 -26.78 -34.32 -18.70
C ASP A 283 -26.14 -34.37 -17.31
N ALA A 284 -24.82 -34.57 -17.25
CA ALA A 284 -24.08 -34.55 -16.01
C ALA A 284 -24.06 -33.14 -15.38
N LEU A 285 -23.90 -32.09 -16.18
CA LEU A 285 -23.99 -30.70 -15.74
C LEU A 285 -25.40 -30.35 -15.23
N ASN A 286 -26.45 -30.76 -15.94
CA ASN A 286 -27.83 -30.59 -15.51
C ASN A 286 -28.11 -31.34 -14.19
N THR A 287 -27.53 -32.54 -14.04
CA THR A 287 -27.64 -33.31 -12.80
C THR A 287 -26.91 -32.63 -11.66
N LEU A 288 -25.67 -32.16 -11.88
CA LEU A 288 -24.88 -31.38 -10.92
C LEU A 288 -25.67 -30.16 -10.41
N ASN A 289 -26.17 -29.35 -11.35
CA ASN A 289 -26.96 -28.15 -11.04
C ASN A 289 -28.22 -28.49 -10.23
N ARG A 290 -28.90 -29.59 -10.57
CA ARG A 290 -30.07 -30.07 -9.83
C ARG A 290 -29.72 -30.47 -8.40
N GLN A 291 -28.59 -31.15 -8.19
CA GLN A 291 -28.15 -31.53 -6.84
C GLN A 291 -27.80 -30.29 -6.00
N HIS A 292 -27.15 -29.28 -6.59
CA HIS A 292 -26.89 -28.01 -5.90
C HIS A 292 -28.19 -27.27 -5.55
N GLN A 293 -29.14 -27.17 -6.47
CA GLN A 293 -30.45 -26.56 -6.20
C GLN A 293 -31.22 -27.31 -5.10
N TYR A 294 -31.20 -28.64 -5.13
CA TYR A 294 -31.82 -29.46 -4.08
C TYR A 294 -31.16 -29.23 -2.72
N SER A 295 -29.83 -29.25 -2.66
CA SER A 295 -29.06 -28.95 -1.45
C SER A 295 -29.42 -27.56 -0.88
N ALA A 296 -29.44 -26.53 -1.73
CA ALA A 296 -29.81 -25.17 -1.33
C ALA A 296 -31.23 -25.10 -0.74
N ALA A 297 -32.19 -25.87 -1.26
CA ALA A 297 -33.52 -25.98 -0.68
C ALA A 297 -33.49 -26.69 0.69
N ARG A 298 -32.72 -27.77 0.83
CA ARG A 298 -32.56 -28.49 2.11
C ARG A 298 -31.88 -27.65 3.18
N PHE A 299 -30.94 -26.76 2.83
CA PHE A 299 -30.40 -25.77 3.75
C PHE A 299 -31.48 -24.84 4.32
N LYS A 300 -32.39 -24.34 3.48
CA LYS A 300 -33.53 -23.51 3.93
C LYS A 300 -34.47 -24.26 4.86
N ASP A 301 -34.68 -25.54 4.58
CA ASP A 301 -35.50 -26.44 5.40
C ASP A 301 -34.79 -26.94 6.68
N GLN A 302 -33.54 -26.53 6.93
CA GLN A 302 -32.66 -27.05 8.00
C GLN A 302 -32.46 -28.58 7.98
N ARG A 303 -32.61 -29.20 6.80
CA ARG A 303 -32.43 -30.63 6.57
C ARG A 303 -31.00 -30.92 6.11
N PHE A 304 -30.03 -30.66 6.98
CA PHE A 304 -28.60 -30.67 6.62
C PHE A 304 -28.09 -32.04 6.16
N GLN A 305 -28.61 -33.15 6.70
CA GLN A 305 -28.23 -34.49 6.24
C GLN A 305 -28.64 -34.76 4.78
N ASP A 306 -29.80 -34.26 4.37
CA ASP A 306 -30.25 -34.38 2.98
C ASP A 306 -29.43 -33.50 2.04
N ALA A 307 -28.99 -32.32 2.52
CA ALA A 307 -28.04 -31.49 1.81
C ALA A 307 -26.69 -32.21 1.61
N VAL A 308 -26.14 -32.85 2.65
CA VAL A 308 -24.93 -33.68 2.55
C VAL A 308 -25.09 -34.79 1.50
N ASN A 309 -26.23 -35.49 1.50
CA ASN A 309 -26.48 -36.57 0.53
C ASN A 309 -26.47 -36.04 -0.92
N ALA A 310 -27.15 -34.92 -1.18
CA ALA A 310 -27.19 -34.29 -2.50
C ALA A 310 -25.81 -33.75 -2.92
N LEU A 311 -25.07 -33.12 -2.01
CA LEU A 311 -23.74 -32.61 -2.27
C LEU A 311 -22.71 -33.72 -2.50
N ASN A 312 -22.85 -34.88 -1.83
CA ASN A 312 -22.03 -36.05 -2.13
C ASN A 312 -22.32 -36.60 -3.54
N ALA A 313 -23.59 -36.58 -3.98
CA ALA A 313 -23.93 -36.91 -5.36
C ALA A 313 -23.36 -35.89 -6.37
N ALA A 314 -23.35 -34.60 -6.05
CA ALA A 314 -22.69 -33.56 -6.84
C ALA A 314 -21.17 -33.79 -6.92
N LYS A 315 -20.52 -34.06 -5.78
CA LYS A 315 -19.09 -34.36 -5.69
C LYS A 315 -18.71 -35.60 -6.50
N ALA A 316 -19.57 -36.61 -6.61
CA ALA A 316 -19.31 -37.77 -7.45
C ALA A 316 -19.24 -37.44 -8.96
N ILE A 317 -19.90 -36.36 -9.39
CA ILE A 317 -19.88 -35.86 -10.78
C ILE A 317 -18.67 -34.93 -11.00
N ALA A 318 -18.45 -34.01 -10.06
CA ALA A 318 -17.36 -33.03 -10.12
C ALA A 318 -16.56 -33.04 -8.81
N PRO A 319 -15.60 -33.97 -8.65
CA PRO A 319 -14.86 -34.16 -7.39
C PRO A 319 -14.01 -32.95 -6.97
N ASN A 320 -13.67 -32.07 -7.92
CA ASN A 320 -12.80 -30.92 -7.71
C ASN A 320 -13.56 -29.59 -7.73
N HIS A 321 -14.89 -29.63 -7.64
CA HIS A 321 -15.72 -28.43 -7.65
C HIS A 321 -15.68 -27.74 -6.28
N ALA A 322 -14.88 -26.68 -6.17
CA ALA A 322 -14.58 -26.01 -4.90
C ALA A 322 -15.83 -25.64 -4.08
N ASP A 323 -16.86 -25.05 -4.71
CA ASP A 323 -18.06 -24.63 -3.98
C ASP A 323 -18.87 -25.82 -3.44
N THR A 324 -18.77 -27.01 -4.06
CA THR A 324 -19.42 -28.22 -3.51
C THR A 324 -18.78 -28.63 -2.19
N HIS A 325 -17.46 -28.53 -2.09
CA HIS A 325 -16.74 -28.76 -0.85
C HIS A 325 -17.08 -27.69 0.19
N TYR A 326 -17.17 -26.42 -0.19
CA TYR A 326 -17.58 -25.35 0.72
C TYR A 326 -18.98 -25.60 1.33
N GLN A 327 -19.95 -25.95 0.49
CA GLN A 327 -21.31 -26.27 0.93
C GLN A 327 -21.35 -27.53 1.80
N LEU A 328 -20.52 -28.55 1.53
CA LEU A 328 -20.37 -29.71 2.42
C LEU A 328 -19.84 -29.26 3.80
N GLY A 329 -18.83 -28.38 3.81
CA GLY A 329 -18.27 -27.80 5.03
C GLY A 329 -19.33 -27.14 5.91
N ILE A 330 -20.21 -26.33 5.30
CA ILE A 330 -21.34 -25.70 5.99
C ILE A 330 -22.34 -26.75 6.51
N ALA A 331 -22.71 -27.73 5.70
CA ALA A 331 -23.69 -28.76 6.08
C ALA A 331 -23.19 -29.60 7.27
N PHE A 332 -21.92 -30.02 7.25
CA PHE A 332 -21.31 -30.77 8.34
C PHE A 332 -21.18 -29.95 9.62
N GLU A 333 -20.87 -28.65 9.52
CA GLU A 333 -20.85 -27.77 10.70
C GLU A 333 -22.23 -27.70 11.38
N HIS A 334 -23.31 -27.58 10.59
CA HIS A 334 -24.68 -27.57 11.12
C HIS A 334 -25.09 -28.91 11.76
N LEU A 335 -24.46 -30.02 11.37
CA LEU A 335 -24.63 -31.33 11.99
C LEU A 335 -23.74 -31.52 13.24
N GLY A 336 -22.89 -30.55 13.58
CA GLY A 336 -21.91 -30.65 14.67
C GLY A 336 -20.68 -31.50 14.34
N GLN A 337 -20.52 -31.90 13.08
CA GLN A 337 -19.42 -32.72 12.56
C GLN A 337 -18.25 -31.81 12.16
N ASN A 338 -17.59 -31.23 13.17
CA ASN A 338 -16.58 -30.17 12.98
C ASN A 338 -15.30 -30.65 12.26
N ALA A 339 -14.96 -31.94 12.37
CA ALA A 339 -13.76 -32.49 11.70
C ALA A 339 -13.98 -32.60 10.19
N GLU A 340 -15.10 -33.19 9.77
CA GLU A 340 -15.53 -33.29 8.37
C GLU A 340 -15.77 -31.91 7.76
N SER A 341 -16.33 -30.99 8.54
CA SER A 341 -16.49 -29.59 8.14
C SER A 341 -15.13 -28.93 7.82
N ALA A 342 -14.14 -29.12 8.69
CA ALA A 342 -12.80 -28.56 8.52
C ALA A 342 -12.09 -29.10 7.26
N GLU A 343 -12.19 -30.41 7.01
CA GLU A 343 -11.62 -31.04 5.81
C GLU A 343 -12.22 -30.44 4.54
N HIS A 344 -13.54 -30.30 4.50
CA HIS A 344 -14.25 -29.79 3.34
C HIS A 344 -14.02 -28.29 3.09
N PHE A 345 -13.88 -27.48 4.15
CA PHE A 345 -13.45 -26.10 3.96
C PHE A 345 -12.02 -25.99 3.42
N GLN A 346 -11.09 -26.84 3.87
CA GLN A 346 -9.73 -26.88 3.35
C GLN A 346 -9.69 -27.27 1.88
N GLN A 347 -10.46 -28.29 1.49
CA GLN A 347 -10.61 -28.69 0.09
C GLN A 347 -11.19 -27.55 -0.76
N ALA A 348 -12.18 -26.82 -0.25
CA ALA A 348 -12.75 -25.68 -0.98
C ALA A 348 -11.74 -24.57 -1.22
N LEU A 349 -10.87 -24.28 -0.26
CA LEU A 349 -9.76 -23.34 -0.40
C LEU A 349 -8.74 -23.84 -1.45
N ASP A 350 -8.30 -25.09 -1.34
CA ASP A 350 -7.26 -25.65 -2.20
C ASP A 350 -7.73 -25.84 -3.66
N LEU A 351 -9.04 -25.99 -3.88
CA LEU A 351 -9.68 -26.15 -5.18
C LEU A 351 -10.14 -24.83 -5.82
N ASP A 352 -10.11 -23.71 -5.08
CA ASP A 352 -10.50 -22.39 -5.59
C ASP A 352 -9.62 -22.02 -6.78
N THR A 353 -10.23 -21.67 -7.91
CA THR A 353 -9.46 -21.36 -9.13
C THR A 353 -9.07 -19.88 -9.24
N LEU A 354 -9.59 -19.02 -8.37
CA LEU A 354 -9.09 -17.66 -8.19
C LEU A 354 -8.32 -17.58 -6.86
N ARG A 355 -7.03 -17.93 -6.94
CA ARG A 355 -6.15 -18.21 -5.81
C ARG A 355 -5.59 -16.95 -5.12
N PHE A 356 -6.47 -16.20 -4.46
CA PHE A 356 -6.10 -15.02 -3.66
C PHE A 356 -5.58 -15.36 -2.25
N ARG A 357 -6.02 -16.49 -1.70
CA ARG A 357 -5.70 -16.96 -0.34
C ARG A 357 -4.46 -17.85 -0.33
N ALA A 358 -3.67 -17.78 0.75
CA ALA A 358 -2.67 -18.79 1.05
C ALA A 358 -3.34 -20.16 1.27
N ASP A 359 -3.07 -21.11 0.37
CA ASP A 359 -3.60 -22.47 0.40
C ASP A 359 -2.75 -23.42 1.27
N THR A 360 -3.13 -24.70 1.31
CA THR A 360 -2.36 -25.73 2.06
C THR A 360 -0.90 -25.78 1.63
N GLN A 361 -0.61 -25.66 0.33
CA GLN A 361 0.75 -25.77 -0.18
C GLN A 361 1.60 -24.59 0.26
N ILE A 362 1.07 -23.37 0.22
CA ILE A 362 1.76 -22.17 0.72
C ILE A 362 2.16 -22.35 2.18
N ASN A 363 1.21 -22.65 3.08
CA ASN A 363 1.50 -22.84 4.50
C ASN A 363 2.41 -24.05 4.79
N THR A 364 2.37 -25.08 3.95
CA THR A 364 3.31 -26.21 4.02
C THR A 364 4.73 -25.78 3.67
N ARG A 365 4.90 -24.98 2.61
CA ARG A 365 6.19 -24.46 2.16
C ARG A 365 6.79 -23.50 3.19
N ILE A 366 5.98 -22.65 3.84
CA ILE A 366 6.44 -21.82 4.97
C ILE A 366 7.06 -22.69 6.08
N ARG A 367 6.38 -23.76 6.50
CA ARG A 367 6.86 -24.66 7.55
C ARG A 367 8.15 -25.37 7.15
N ARG A 368 8.27 -25.83 5.89
CA ARG A 368 9.52 -26.41 5.37
C ARG A 368 10.68 -25.42 5.37
N VAL A 369 10.44 -24.15 5.04
CA VAL A 369 11.47 -23.10 5.15
C VAL A 369 11.84 -22.93 6.63
N ALA A 370 10.87 -22.83 7.53
CA ALA A 370 11.14 -22.68 8.95
C ALA A 370 11.98 -23.82 9.53
N GLU A 371 11.75 -25.07 9.12
CA GLU A 371 12.54 -26.24 9.53
C GLU A 371 14.02 -26.18 9.12
N GLN A 372 14.36 -25.35 8.12
CA GLN A 372 15.74 -25.17 7.65
C GLN A 372 16.53 -24.16 8.49
N PHE A 373 15.87 -23.39 9.36
CA PHE A 373 16.51 -22.42 10.26
C PHE A 373 16.38 -22.90 11.71
N ASN A 374 17.52 -23.21 12.33
CA ASN A 374 17.58 -23.74 13.70
C ASN A 374 18.52 -22.96 14.62
N ASP A 375 18.97 -21.78 14.19
CA ASP A 375 19.79 -20.88 14.98
C ASP A 375 18.95 -20.02 15.95
N THR A 376 19.64 -19.31 16.83
CA THR A 376 19.00 -18.47 17.85
C THR A 376 18.44 -17.15 17.30
N ALA A 377 18.70 -16.81 16.03
CA ALA A 377 18.27 -15.59 15.36
C ALA A 377 16.99 -15.80 14.51
N PHE A 378 16.21 -16.84 14.82
CA PHE A 378 15.00 -17.22 14.08
C PHE A 378 13.89 -17.75 15.01
N ASN A 379 12.64 -17.36 14.73
CA ASN A 379 11.45 -18.00 15.29
C ASN A 379 10.40 -18.27 14.21
N PHE A 380 9.73 -19.41 14.31
CA PHE A 380 8.50 -19.68 13.58
C PHE A 380 7.27 -19.36 14.45
N VAL A 381 6.36 -18.54 13.93
CA VAL A 381 5.10 -18.18 14.59
C VAL A 381 3.95 -18.87 13.87
N ASP A 382 3.38 -19.92 14.46
CA ASP A 382 2.25 -20.67 13.87
C ASP A 382 0.90 -19.95 14.09
N SER A 383 0.77 -18.80 13.44
CA SER A 383 -0.45 -17.98 13.43
C SER A 383 -1.68 -18.75 12.93
N GLU A 384 -1.53 -19.64 11.95
CA GLU A 384 -2.63 -20.48 11.45
C GLU A 384 -3.21 -21.34 12.59
N THR A 385 -2.35 -21.99 13.38
CA THR A 385 -2.75 -22.78 14.55
C THR A 385 -3.36 -21.91 15.64
N ALA A 386 -2.80 -20.72 15.89
CA ALA A 386 -3.36 -19.78 16.86
C ALA A 386 -4.79 -19.37 16.49
N PHE A 387 -5.04 -19.07 15.21
CA PHE A 387 -6.38 -18.74 14.70
C PHE A 387 -7.32 -19.94 14.82
N LYS A 388 -6.88 -21.14 14.42
CA LYS A 388 -7.67 -22.39 14.57
C LYS A 388 -8.05 -22.65 16.03
N ARG A 389 -7.16 -22.37 16.98
CA ARG A 389 -7.42 -22.52 18.42
C ARG A 389 -8.44 -21.48 18.91
N ALA A 390 -8.29 -20.22 18.51
CA ALA A 390 -9.18 -19.14 18.90
C ALA A 390 -10.60 -19.28 18.33
N SER A 391 -10.77 -20.02 17.23
CA SER A 391 -12.07 -20.26 16.60
C SER A 391 -12.78 -21.55 17.05
N GLN A 392 -12.15 -22.37 17.89
CA GLN A 392 -12.72 -23.65 18.33
C GLN A 392 -14.15 -23.48 18.92
N PRO A 393 -15.08 -24.42 18.62
CA PRO A 393 -14.86 -25.69 17.90
C PRO A 393 -14.88 -25.58 16.37
N LYS A 394 -15.02 -24.37 15.81
CA LYS A 394 -15.17 -24.11 14.37
C LYS A 394 -13.85 -23.70 13.73
N GLN A 395 -13.84 -23.64 12.40
CA GLN A 395 -12.70 -23.08 11.66
C GLN A 395 -12.67 -21.54 11.68
N PRO A 396 -11.51 -20.91 11.48
CA PRO A 396 -11.40 -19.46 11.38
C PRO A 396 -12.29 -18.87 10.29
N GLY A 397 -13.03 -17.82 10.66
CA GLY A 397 -13.85 -17.05 9.74
C GLY A 397 -14.17 -15.67 10.31
N TRP A 398 -15.43 -15.25 10.26
CA TRP A 398 -15.85 -13.88 10.60
C TRP A 398 -15.62 -13.45 12.05
N ASN A 399 -15.26 -14.39 12.93
CA ASN A 399 -14.84 -14.09 14.30
C ASN A 399 -13.45 -13.43 14.38
N LEU A 400 -12.59 -13.63 13.38
CA LEU A 400 -11.21 -13.11 13.34
C LEU A 400 -10.86 -12.44 12.01
N LEU A 401 -11.69 -12.59 10.98
CA LEU A 401 -11.50 -12.02 9.64
C LEU A 401 -12.72 -11.23 9.21
N LEU A 402 -12.51 -10.22 8.37
CA LEU A 402 -13.58 -9.40 7.81
C LEU A 402 -14.09 -9.99 6.49
N GLU A 403 -13.19 -10.62 5.73
CA GLU A 403 -13.46 -11.18 4.41
C GLU A 403 -12.44 -12.31 4.14
N HIS A 404 -12.01 -12.58 2.91
CA HIS A 404 -11.19 -13.75 2.58
C HIS A 404 -9.81 -13.82 3.27
N VAL A 405 -9.15 -12.68 3.55
CA VAL A 405 -7.76 -12.61 4.06
C VAL A 405 -7.48 -11.50 5.08
N HIS A 406 -8.32 -10.47 5.18
CA HIS A 406 -8.12 -9.30 6.04
C HIS A 406 -8.70 -9.53 7.42
N TYR A 407 -7.90 -9.21 8.43
CA TYR A 407 -8.20 -9.53 9.82
C TYR A 407 -9.14 -8.50 10.46
N SER A 408 -10.02 -8.97 11.35
CA SER A 408 -10.78 -8.10 12.25
C SER A 408 -9.84 -7.47 13.30
N PHE A 409 -10.38 -6.63 14.18
CA PHE A 409 -9.60 -6.12 15.32
C PHE A 409 -9.04 -7.28 16.17
N GLU A 410 -9.87 -8.29 16.43
CA GLU A 410 -9.53 -9.47 17.22
C GLU A 410 -8.46 -10.33 16.52
N GLY A 411 -8.56 -10.51 15.19
CA GLY A 411 -7.53 -11.19 14.41
C GLY A 411 -6.18 -10.45 14.38
N ASN A 412 -6.22 -9.13 14.22
CA ASN A 412 -5.00 -8.29 14.29
C ASN A 412 -4.35 -8.35 15.67
N TYR A 413 -5.15 -8.34 16.75
CA TYR A 413 -4.63 -8.53 18.11
C TYR A 413 -3.97 -9.90 18.29
N LEU A 414 -4.59 -10.97 17.80
CA LEU A 414 -4.03 -12.33 17.94
C LEU A 414 -2.68 -12.48 17.23
N LEU A 415 -2.53 -11.90 16.04
CA LEU A 415 -1.23 -11.83 15.35
C LEU A 415 -0.21 -11.04 16.15
N ALA A 416 -0.57 -9.82 16.56
CA ALA A 416 0.32 -8.94 17.29
C ALA A 416 0.79 -9.54 18.62
N ALA A 417 -0.10 -10.24 19.34
CA ALA A 417 0.23 -10.93 20.58
C ALA A 417 1.25 -12.05 20.35
N GLY A 418 1.05 -12.91 19.35
CA GLY A 418 2.00 -13.98 19.03
C GLY A 418 3.38 -13.46 18.61
N PHE A 419 3.43 -12.37 17.84
CA PHE A 419 4.70 -11.72 17.50
C PHE A 419 5.36 -11.03 18.69
N ALA A 420 4.58 -10.36 19.54
CA ALA A 420 5.09 -9.72 20.74
C ALA A 420 5.70 -10.76 21.70
N GLU A 421 5.02 -11.88 21.93
CA GLU A 421 5.53 -12.99 22.74
C GLU A 421 6.89 -13.49 22.22
N ALA A 422 6.99 -13.80 20.91
CA ALA A 422 8.24 -14.28 20.31
C ALA A 422 9.39 -13.26 20.38
N ILE A 423 9.10 -11.96 20.21
CA ILE A 423 10.11 -10.90 20.37
C ILE A 423 10.55 -10.79 21.84
N LEU A 424 9.61 -10.80 22.78
CA LEU A 424 9.90 -10.66 24.20
C LEU A 424 10.73 -11.83 24.73
N GLU A 425 10.42 -13.07 24.32
CA GLU A 425 11.21 -14.26 24.66
C GLU A 425 12.66 -14.15 24.19
N THR A 426 12.89 -13.48 23.05
CA THR A 426 14.23 -13.24 22.50
C THR A 426 14.98 -12.13 23.25
N VAL A 427 14.29 -11.02 23.56
CA VAL A 427 14.90 -9.84 24.19
C VAL A 427 15.18 -10.07 25.68
N ASP A 428 14.26 -10.73 26.38
CA ASP A 428 14.37 -11.06 27.79
C ASP A 428 13.70 -12.41 28.07
N ALA A 429 14.50 -13.49 28.01
CA ALA A 429 14.04 -14.85 28.29
C ALA A 429 13.47 -15.06 29.71
N SER A 430 13.62 -14.08 30.61
CA SER A 430 13.03 -14.09 31.96
C SER A 430 11.73 -13.29 32.08
N SER A 431 11.36 -12.52 31.05
CA SER A 431 10.15 -11.70 31.06
C SER A 431 8.91 -12.56 30.90
N GLN A 432 8.15 -12.69 31.99
CA GLN A 432 6.80 -13.30 32.01
C GLN A 432 5.70 -12.25 32.10
N SER A 433 5.95 -11.04 31.60
CA SER A 433 4.97 -9.97 31.69
C SER A 433 3.76 -10.31 30.83
N ALA A 434 2.58 -10.38 31.47
CA ALA A 434 1.33 -10.57 30.74
C ALA A 434 1.11 -9.43 29.75
N LEU A 435 0.84 -9.78 28.49
CA LEU A 435 0.48 -8.82 27.46
C LEU A 435 -0.81 -8.06 27.82
N LEU A 436 -0.92 -6.83 27.33
CA LEU A 436 -2.14 -6.04 27.52
C LEU A 436 -3.34 -6.76 26.88
N PRO A 437 -4.50 -6.80 27.56
CA PRO A 437 -5.70 -7.38 26.97
C PRO A 437 -6.18 -6.55 25.77
N ALA A 438 -6.84 -7.21 24.82
CA ALA A 438 -7.33 -6.61 23.58
C ALA A 438 -8.19 -5.34 23.80
N GLN A 439 -8.97 -5.29 24.89
CA GLN A 439 -9.78 -4.11 25.24
C GLN A 439 -8.93 -2.89 25.59
N GLU A 440 -7.80 -3.07 26.28
CA GLU A 440 -6.89 -1.98 26.60
C GLU A 440 -6.15 -1.52 25.33
N ILE A 441 -5.76 -2.45 24.46
CA ILE A 441 -5.21 -2.12 23.13
C ILE A 441 -6.20 -1.29 22.33
N ALA A 442 -7.48 -1.69 22.28
CA ALA A 442 -8.52 -0.93 21.60
C ALA A 442 -8.60 0.50 22.12
N HIS A 443 -8.55 0.67 23.45
CA HIS A 443 -8.54 1.98 24.06
C HIS A 443 -7.30 2.80 23.68
N ARG A 444 -6.10 2.22 23.76
CA ARG A 444 -4.80 2.86 23.46
C ARG A 444 -4.67 3.31 22.01
N ILE A 445 -5.12 2.51 21.05
CA ILE A 445 -5.05 2.83 19.61
C ILE A 445 -6.27 3.61 19.12
N GLY A 446 -7.25 3.85 19.98
CA GLY A 446 -8.46 4.58 19.64
C GLY A 446 -9.48 3.80 18.81
N TYR A 447 -9.54 2.48 18.94
CA TYR A 447 -10.56 1.65 18.28
C TYR A 447 -11.87 1.55 19.10
N PRO A 448 -13.06 1.62 18.46
CA PRO A 448 -13.30 2.10 17.10
C PRO A 448 -13.29 3.64 17.03
N ASN A 449 -13.13 4.16 15.82
CA ASN A 449 -13.16 5.59 15.47
C ASN A 449 -13.80 5.84 14.10
N PHE A 450 -13.87 7.09 13.65
CA PHE A 450 -14.42 7.43 12.33
C PHE A 450 -13.69 6.72 11.18
N THR A 451 -12.37 6.57 11.25
CA THR A 451 -11.62 5.80 10.23
C THR A 451 -12.01 4.31 10.20
N THR A 452 -12.57 3.78 11.29
CA THR A 452 -13.16 2.42 11.32
C THR A 452 -14.40 2.38 10.43
N ILE A 453 -15.24 3.42 10.47
CA ILE A 453 -16.45 3.51 9.63
C ILE A 453 -16.03 3.60 8.16
N ASP A 454 -15.08 4.46 7.83
CA ASP A 454 -14.56 4.61 6.47
C ASP A 454 -13.97 3.29 5.95
N ALA A 455 -13.22 2.57 6.79
CA ALA A 455 -12.64 1.28 6.44
C ALA A 455 -13.71 0.21 6.16
N MET A 456 -14.78 0.17 6.95
CA MET A 456 -15.92 -0.72 6.69
C MET A 456 -16.67 -0.34 5.41
N GLY A 457 -16.79 0.96 5.10
CA GLY A 457 -17.33 1.44 3.82
C GLY A 457 -16.50 0.98 2.63
N ARG A 458 -15.16 1.15 2.69
CA ARG A 458 -14.25 0.65 1.66
C ARG A 458 -14.35 -0.87 1.46
N LEU A 459 -14.49 -1.63 2.55
CA LEU A 459 -14.71 -3.07 2.45
C LEU A 459 -16.05 -3.39 1.78
N LEU A 460 -17.12 -2.67 2.12
CA LEU A 460 -18.43 -2.85 1.50
C LEU A 460 -18.37 -2.60 -0.01
N ASP A 461 -17.74 -1.49 -0.42
CA ASP A 461 -17.54 -1.17 -1.83
C ASP A 461 -16.74 -2.27 -2.54
N MET A 462 -15.69 -2.80 -1.89
CA MET A 462 -14.87 -3.88 -2.44
C MET A 462 -15.67 -5.17 -2.64
N VAL A 463 -16.40 -5.64 -1.63
CA VAL A 463 -17.14 -6.91 -1.70
C VAL A 463 -18.34 -6.84 -2.63
N GLN A 464 -18.83 -5.65 -2.97
CA GLN A 464 -19.90 -5.45 -3.95
C GLN A 464 -19.43 -5.51 -5.42
N THR A 465 -18.15 -5.78 -5.65
CA THR A 465 -17.56 -5.92 -7.00
C THR A 465 -17.07 -7.33 -7.26
N PRO A 466 -17.02 -7.79 -8.54
CA PRO A 466 -16.42 -9.09 -8.86
C PRO A 466 -14.96 -9.19 -8.35
N PRO A 467 -14.50 -10.37 -7.93
CA PRO A 467 -15.17 -11.68 -7.99
C PRO A 467 -16.09 -11.99 -6.78
N PHE A 468 -16.18 -11.14 -5.76
CA PHE A 468 -17.00 -11.42 -4.57
C PHE A 468 -18.49 -11.63 -4.90
N THR A 469 -19.01 -10.92 -5.90
CA THR A 469 -20.40 -11.07 -6.35
C THR A 469 -20.71 -12.45 -6.93
N GLY A 470 -19.69 -13.25 -7.26
CA GLY A 470 -19.83 -14.63 -7.74
C GLY A 470 -19.84 -15.68 -6.63
N GLN A 471 -19.52 -15.32 -5.39
CA GLN A 471 -19.46 -16.27 -4.28
C GLN A 471 -20.86 -16.77 -3.87
N SER A 472 -20.95 -18.07 -3.54
CA SER A 472 -22.23 -18.68 -3.12
C SER A 472 -22.77 -18.11 -1.80
N ASN A 473 -21.90 -17.53 -0.97
CA ASN A 473 -22.26 -16.84 0.28
C ASN A 473 -22.29 -15.29 0.16
N TYR A 474 -22.30 -14.74 -1.06
CA TYR A 474 -22.21 -13.29 -1.31
C TYR A 474 -23.18 -12.45 -0.47
N VAL A 475 -24.46 -12.85 -0.39
CA VAL A 475 -25.47 -12.12 0.40
C VAL A 475 -25.09 -12.08 1.87
N ALA A 476 -24.66 -13.22 2.42
CA ALA A 476 -24.25 -13.30 3.82
C ALA A 476 -22.98 -12.48 4.10
N LEU A 477 -22.03 -12.43 3.15
CA LEU A 477 -20.84 -11.58 3.23
C LEU A 477 -21.20 -10.10 3.29
N VAL A 478 -22.07 -9.64 2.39
CA VAL A 478 -22.53 -8.23 2.37
C VAL A 478 -23.27 -7.89 3.66
N ASP A 479 -24.17 -8.77 4.11
CA ASP A 479 -24.92 -8.58 5.36
C ASP A 479 -23.98 -8.52 6.57
N PHE A 480 -22.95 -9.38 6.62
CA PHE A 480 -21.95 -9.38 7.67
C PHE A 480 -21.14 -8.08 7.71
N ILE A 481 -20.61 -7.63 6.57
CA ILE A 481 -19.83 -6.39 6.47
C ILE A 481 -20.69 -5.18 6.85
N ASN A 482 -21.91 -5.10 6.29
CA ASN A 482 -22.83 -4.00 6.55
C ASN A 482 -23.29 -3.97 8.02
N GLY A 483 -23.65 -5.13 8.58
CA GLY A 483 -24.04 -5.28 9.98
C GLY A 483 -22.90 -4.93 10.95
N THR A 484 -21.69 -5.41 10.66
CA THR A 484 -20.48 -5.06 11.42
C THR A 484 -20.20 -3.56 11.33
N GLY A 485 -20.28 -2.97 10.13
CA GLY A 485 -20.11 -1.54 9.92
C GLY A 485 -21.10 -0.70 10.71
N ALA A 486 -22.39 -1.05 10.67
CA ALA A 486 -23.44 -0.39 11.43
C ALA A 486 -23.22 -0.52 12.95
N ALA A 487 -22.80 -1.69 13.44
CA ALA A 487 -22.47 -1.89 14.85
C ALA A 487 -21.28 -1.03 15.28
N ARG A 488 -20.21 -0.94 14.47
CA ARG A 488 -19.06 -0.08 14.75
C ARG A 488 -19.43 1.40 14.70
N ALA A 489 -20.23 1.84 13.72
CA ALA A 489 -20.72 3.21 13.65
C ALA A 489 -21.50 3.61 14.92
N LYS A 490 -22.36 2.71 15.43
CA LYS A 490 -23.05 2.91 16.71
C LYS A 490 -22.09 3.01 17.90
N GLN A 491 -21.03 2.21 17.93
CA GLN A 491 -20.00 2.26 18.99
C GLN A 491 -19.15 3.53 18.93
N VAL A 492 -18.86 4.06 17.74
CA VAL A 492 -18.10 5.30 17.56
C VAL A 492 -18.86 6.48 18.18
N GLY A 493 -20.16 6.59 17.93
CA GLY A 493 -21.00 7.66 18.47
C GLY A 493 -20.71 9.03 17.84
N SER A 494 -21.01 10.11 18.57
CA SER A 494 -20.81 11.48 18.06
C SER A 494 -19.34 11.91 18.10
N THR A 495 -19.00 12.96 17.34
CA THR A 495 -17.66 13.58 17.40
C THR A 495 -17.26 13.96 18.82
N GLN A 496 -18.19 14.51 19.59
CA GLN A 496 -17.96 14.90 20.99
C GLN A 496 -17.69 13.69 21.89
N ASP A 497 -18.34 12.55 21.65
CA ASP A 497 -18.05 11.32 22.39
C ASP A 497 -16.64 10.80 22.10
N VAL A 498 -16.22 10.83 20.83
CA VAL A 498 -14.85 10.44 20.43
C VAL A 498 -13.83 11.38 21.07
N ILE A 499 -14.01 12.70 20.94
CA ILE A 499 -13.14 13.70 21.58
C ILE A 499 -13.02 13.43 23.07
N LYS A 500 -14.15 13.20 23.77
CA LYS A 500 -14.15 12.91 25.21
C LYS A 500 -13.30 11.67 25.55
N ARG A 501 -13.47 10.57 24.82
CA ARG A 501 -12.68 9.33 25.04
C ARG A 501 -11.19 9.55 24.77
N ARG A 502 -10.83 10.27 23.69
CA ARG A 502 -9.42 10.57 23.38
C ARG A 502 -8.78 11.51 24.38
N LYS A 503 -9.49 12.54 24.84
CA LYS A 503 -9.00 13.42 25.93
C LYS A 503 -8.76 12.66 27.22
N ALA A 504 -9.62 11.69 27.56
CA ALA A 504 -9.41 10.82 28.70
C ALA A 504 -8.12 10.00 28.56
N LEU A 505 -7.86 9.43 27.37
CA LEU A 505 -6.60 8.74 27.09
C LEU A 505 -5.39 9.68 27.18
N VAL A 506 -5.45 10.87 26.58
CA VAL A 506 -4.38 11.89 26.69
C VAL A 506 -4.07 12.23 28.15
N ALA A 507 -5.09 12.35 28.99
CA ALA A 507 -4.92 12.64 30.41
C ALA A 507 -4.17 11.54 31.19
N THR A 508 -4.10 10.31 30.65
CA THR A 508 -3.30 9.23 31.25
C THR A 508 -1.81 9.30 30.90
N GLY A 509 -1.42 10.17 29.96
CA GLY A 509 -0.04 10.23 29.43
C GLY A 509 0.34 9.07 28.51
N ARG A 510 -0.65 8.29 28.03
CA ARG A 510 -0.47 7.09 27.21
C ARG A 510 -0.96 7.25 25.77
N ALA A 511 -1.40 8.45 25.39
CA ALA A 511 -1.72 8.78 24.01
C ALA A 511 -0.43 8.97 23.22
N ASP A 512 -0.45 8.53 21.96
CA ASP A 512 0.62 8.78 21.01
C ASP A 512 0.23 9.87 20.01
N TRP A 513 1.16 10.16 19.10
CA TRP A 513 0.99 11.14 18.05
C TRP A 513 -0.23 10.84 17.16
N GLN A 514 -0.60 9.58 16.92
CA GLN A 514 -1.77 9.24 16.11
C GLN A 514 -3.08 9.65 16.78
N ILE A 515 -3.19 9.45 18.09
CA ILE A 515 -4.32 9.93 18.90
C ILE A 515 -4.37 11.46 18.92
N HIS A 516 -3.21 12.11 19.02
CA HIS A 516 -3.13 13.57 18.90
C HIS A 516 -3.54 14.06 17.51
N TYR A 517 -3.15 13.36 16.45
CA TYR A 517 -3.56 13.68 15.08
C TYR A 517 -5.07 13.51 14.90
N GLU A 518 -5.67 12.42 15.40
CA GLU A 518 -7.12 12.22 15.39
C GLU A 518 -7.84 13.37 16.12
N LEU A 519 -7.41 13.72 17.33
CA LEU A 519 -7.97 14.85 18.07
C LEU A 519 -7.86 16.17 17.31
N ALA A 520 -6.72 16.43 16.67
CA ALA A 520 -6.51 17.65 15.92
C ALA A 520 -7.49 17.77 14.73
N GLU A 521 -7.72 16.68 14.01
CA GLU A 521 -8.71 16.62 12.93
C GLU A 521 -10.14 16.78 13.43
N LEU A 522 -10.49 16.15 14.56
CA LEU A 522 -11.81 16.29 15.16
C LEU A 522 -12.06 17.74 15.60
N PHE A 523 -11.08 18.41 16.20
CA PHE A 523 -11.23 19.83 16.56
C PHE A 523 -11.30 20.74 15.33
N ARG A 524 -10.59 20.43 14.23
CA ARG A 524 -10.79 21.16 12.96
C ARG A 524 -12.22 21.00 12.45
N HIS A 525 -12.76 19.79 12.50
CA HIS A 525 -14.15 19.51 12.12
C HIS A 525 -15.15 20.31 12.98
N GLU A 526 -14.92 20.36 14.30
CA GLU A 526 -15.73 21.15 15.25
C GLU A 526 -15.46 22.67 15.19
N GLN A 527 -14.65 23.14 14.23
CA GLN A 527 -14.29 24.55 14.06
C GLN A 527 -13.60 25.16 15.31
N ASP A 528 -12.83 24.37 16.04
CA ASP A 528 -11.95 24.79 17.14
C ASP A 528 -10.47 24.76 16.72
N PRO A 529 -9.99 25.78 15.99
CA PRO A 529 -8.63 25.80 15.46
C PRO A 529 -7.55 25.96 16.54
N GLU A 530 -7.84 26.47 17.73
CA GLU A 530 -6.84 26.60 18.80
C GLU A 530 -6.58 25.24 19.48
N SER A 531 -7.63 24.44 19.74
CA SER A 531 -7.45 23.05 20.21
C SER A 531 -6.78 22.17 19.15
N ALA A 532 -7.15 22.34 17.88
CA ALA A 532 -6.49 21.65 16.77
C ALA A 532 -4.99 22.01 16.70
N LEU A 533 -4.65 23.30 16.82
CA LEU A 533 -3.27 23.78 16.83
C LEU A 533 -2.46 23.17 17.98
N HIS A 534 -3.05 23.06 19.18
CA HIS A 534 -2.40 22.41 20.32
C HIS A 534 -2.05 20.95 20.00
N HIS A 535 -2.99 20.16 19.49
CA HIS A 535 -2.75 18.75 19.23
C HIS A 535 -1.82 18.50 18.06
N PHE A 536 -1.88 19.28 16.96
CA PHE A 536 -0.89 19.14 15.90
C PHE A 536 0.53 19.47 16.37
N ARG A 537 0.71 20.37 17.34
CA ARG A 537 2.03 20.60 17.95
C ARG A 537 2.53 19.38 18.71
N GLN A 538 1.65 18.65 19.40
CA GLN A 538 2.01 17.38 20.03
C GLN A 538 2.43 16.35 18.97
N VAL A 539 1.72 16.27 17.84
CA VAL A 539 2.12 15.40 16.71
C VAL A 539 3.54 15.69 16.25
N ILE A 540 3.89 16.95 15.99
CA ILE A 540 5.24 17.31 15.53
C ILE A 540 6.30 17.14 16.61
N GLN A 541 5.93 17.23 17.89
CA GLN A 541 6.85 16.98 19.00
C GLN A 541 7.22 15.49 19.11
N GLU A 542 6.26 14.59 18.91
CA GLU A 542 6.45 13.15 19.02
C GLU A 542 6.92 12.50 17.71
N TYR A 543 6.36 12.94 16.58
CA TYR A 543 6.70 12.46 15.24
C TYR A 543 6.93 13.66 14.28
N PRO A 544 8.12 14.29 14.32
CA PRO A 544 8.47 15.45 13.50
C PRO A 544 8.43 15.20 11.99
N HIS A 545 8.31 13.94 11.57
CA HIS A 545 8.32 13.53 10.16
C HIS A 545 6.93 13.47 9.54
N HIS A 546 5.89 13.82 10.28
CA HIS A 546 4.52 13.80 9.78
C HIS A 546 4.24 15.00 8.86
N GLY A 547 4.53 14.86 7.57
CA GLY A 547 4.40 15.92 6.57
C GLY A 547 2.99 16.55 6.50
N SER A 548 1.94 15.75 6.62
CA SER A 548 0.56 16.24 6.60
C SER A 548 0.25 17.17 7.78
N SER A 549 0.82 16.92 8.97
CA SER A 549 0.66 17.81 10.13
C SER A 549 1.39 19.14 9.95
N HIS A 550 2.55 19.14 9.28
CA HIS A 550 3.23 20.39 8.94
C HIS A 550 2.36 21.28 8.03
N LEU A 551 1.76 20.71 6.99
CA LEU A 551 0.84 21.45 6.11
C LEU A 551 -0.36 22.01 6.88
N LYS A 552 -1.01 21.18 7.72
CA LYS A 552 -2.18 21.58 8.50
C LYS A 552 -1.87 22.67 9.54
N LEU A 553 -0.70 22.60 10.19
CA LEU A 553 -0.22 23.66 11.08
C LEU A 553 -0.02 24.98 10.33
N ALA A 554 0.59 24.92 9.14
CA ALA A 554 0.78 26.09 8.31
C ALA A 554 -0.55 26.73 7.89
N GLU A 555 -1.53 25.93 7.46
CA GLU A 555 -2.87 26.39 7.12
C GLU A 555 -3.55 27.13 8.28
N ILE A 556 -3.54 26.54 9.48
CA ILE A 556 -4.14 27.15 10.68
C ILE A 556 -3.41 28.46 11.02
N HIS A 557 -2.08 28.47 10.97
CA HIS A 557 -1.30 29.69 11.19
C HIS A 557 -1.63 30.78 10.17
N GLN A 558 -1.77 30.44 8.90
CA GLN A 558 -2.16 31.39 7.85
C GLN A 558 -3.58 31.93 8.06
N ALA A 559 -4.53 31.08 8.47
CA ALA A 559 -5.90 31.49 8.79
C ALA A 559 -5.93 32.51 9.95
N PHE A 560 -5.04 32.38 10.93
CA PHE A 560 -4.85 33.36 12.01
C PHE A 560 -4.00 34.58 11.63
N GLY A 561 -3.57 34.71 10.37
CA GLY A 561 -2.66 35.78 9.93
C GLY A 561 -1.24 35.67 10.49
N ARG A 562 -0.88 34.54 11.11
CA ARG A 562 0.42 34.25 11.73
C ARG A 562 1.42 33.74 10.67
N PHE A 563 1.61 34.47 9.58
CA PHE A 563 2.39 34.01 8.41
C PHE A 563 3.85 33.66 8.72
N LYS A 564 4.50 34.40 9.62
CA LYS A 564 5.88 34.09 10.07
C LYS A 564 5.98 32.71 10.75
N ALA A 565 4.93 32.29 11.46
CA ALA A 565 4.88 30.98 12.11
C ALA A 565 4.57 29.86 11.11
N ALA A 566 3.86 30.14 10.00
CA ALA A 566 3.56 29.15 8.98
C ALA A 566 4.79 28.74 8.14
N ILE A 567 5.72 29.68 7.89
CA ILE A 567 6.92 29.47 7.05
C ILE A 567 7.73 28.22 7.45
N PRO A 568 8.20 28.05 8.70
CA PRO A 568 9.02 26.89 9.05
C PRO A 568 8.27 25.56 8.86
N HIS A 569 6.94 25.53 9.05
CA HIS A 569 6.17 24.33 8.79
C HIS A 569 6.06 24.03 7.29
N LEU A 570 5.88 25.04 6.44
CA LEU A 570 5.87 24.87 4.98
C LEU A 570 7.24 24.45 4.44
N GLU A 571 8.33 24.98 4.99
CA GLU A 571 9.70 24.57 4.64
C GLU A 571 9.94 23.10 5.00
N GLN A 572 9.49 22.67 6.18
CA GLN A 572 9.58 21.25 6.57
C GLN A 572 8.68 20.36 5.72
N ALA A 573 7.46 20.81 5.38
CA ALA A 573 6.56 20.03 4.52
C ALA A 573 7.17 19.69 3.16
N LEU A 574 7.95 20.60 2.56
CA LEU A 574 8.64 20.35 1.27
C LEU A 574 9.60 19.16 1.32
N ASN A 575 10.19 18.84 2.49
CA ASN A 575 11.06 17.67 2.62
C ASN A 575 10.27 16.35 2.49
N TYR A 576 9.00 16.35 2.92
CA TYR A 576 8.16 15.16 2.98
C TYR A 576 7.25 15.01 1.76
N THR A 577 6.91 16.10 1.06
CA THR A 577 6.05 16.07 -0.13
C THR A 577 6.82 15.77 -1.43
N ARG A 578 8.12 15.45 -1.34
CA ARG A 578 9.07 15.36 -2.46
C ARG A 578 8.73 14.40 -3.62
N ASP A 579 7.81 13.47 -3.44
CA ASP A 579 7.35 12.57 -4.51
C ASP A 579 5.96 12.91 -5.05
N ASP A 580 5.27 13.87 -4.44
CA ASP A 580 4.00 14.40 -4.90
C ASP A 580 4.24 15.78 -5.52
N HIS A 581 4.41 15.80 -6.85
CA HIS A 581 4.70 17.02 -7.62
C HIS A 581 3.61 18.07 -7.44
N THR A 582 2.35 17.65 -7.43
CA THR A 582 1.20 18.55 -7.22
C THR A 582 1.26 19.16 -5.83
N LEU A 583 1.47 18.34 -4.79
CA LEU A 583 1.53 18.83 -3.41
C LEU A 583 2.76 19.70 -3.14
N GLN A 584 3.90 19.42 -3.79
CA GLN A 584 5.08 20.31 -3.78
C GLN A 584 4.75 21.67 -4.37
N ALA A 585 4.16 21.70 -5.57
CA ALA A 585 3.79 22.95 -6.22
C ALA A 585 2.79 23.75 -5.35
N GLN A 586 1.82 23.07 -4.72
CA GLN A 586 0.90 23.69 -3.76
C GLN A 586 1.63 24.25 -2.55
N THR A 587 2.58 23.50 -1.99
CA THR A 587 3.38 23.90 -0.82
C THR A 587 4.28 25.09 -1.13
N LEU A 588 4.96 25.10 -2.29
CA LEU A 588 5.75 26.24 -2.77
C LEU A 588 4.90 27.49 -2.96
N GLY A 589 3.70 27.34 -3.54
CA GLY A 589 2.75 28.44 -3.69
C GLY A 589 2.28 29.00 -2.34
N ALA A 590 1.99 28.12 -1.37
CA ALA A 590 1.63 28.50 -0.01
C ALA A 590 2.78 29.20 0.72
N LEU A 591 4.02 28.72 0.54
CA LEU A 591 5.23 29.29 1.13
C LEU A 591 5.55 30.68 0.54
N ALA A 592 5.41 30.84 -0.77
CA ALA A 592 5.52 32.15 -1.41
C ALA A 592 4.49 33.15 -0.86
N SER A 593 3.23 32.73 -0.74
CA SER A 593 2.16 33.53 -0.15
C SER A 593 2.48 33.93 1.29
N ALA A 594 2.97 33.00 2.11
CA ALA A 594 3.38 33.25 3.49
C ALA A 594 4.51 34.29 3.56
N HIS A 595 5.54 34.17 2.71
CA HIS A 595 6.63 35.16 2.64
C HIS A 595 6.15 36.55 2.24
N LEU A 596 5.27 36.67 1.23
CA LEU A 596 4.70 37.96 0.83
C LEU A 596 3.99 38.64 2.01
N LYS A 597 3.11 37.89 2.68
CA LYS A 597 2.33 38.40 3.81
C LYS A 597 3.18 38.66 5.06
N ALA A 598 4.31 37.97 5.20
CA ALA A 598 5.28 38.19 6.27
C ALA A 598 6.23 39.38 5.99
N GLY A 599 6.17 39.99 4.81
CA GLY A 599 7.00 41.14 4.41
C GLY A 599 8.35 40.77 3.78
N ASP A 600 8.50 39.57 3.23
CA ASP A 600 9.73 39.11 2.57
C ASP A 600 9.49 38.80 1.07
N PRO A 601 9.26 39.83 0.23
CA PRO A 601 8.91 39.65 -1.18
C PRO A 601 10.03 39.02 -2.01
N SER A 602 11.29 39.19 -1.59
CA SER A 602 12.43 38.57 -2.26
C SER A 602 12.42 37.05 -2.12
N LYS A 603 12.16 36.52 -0.92
CA LYS A 603 11.98 35.07 -0.72
C LYS A 603 10.77 34.55 -1.46
N ALA A 604 9.65 35.29 -1.44
CA ALA A 604 8.46 34.90 -2.17
C ALA A 604 8.72 34.77 -3.68
N LYS A 605 9.39 35.76 -4.29
CA LYS A 605 9.77 35.72 -5.71
C LYS A 605 10.59 34.48 -6.02
N ARG A 606 11.58 34.13 -5.19
CA ARG A 606 12.38 32.91 -5.36
C ARG A 606 11.53 31.63 -5.36
N ARG A 607 10.61 31.48 -4.40
CA ARG A 607 9.74 30.29 -4.31
C ARG A 607 8.76 30.18 -5.47
N LEU A 608 8.27 31.30 -6.00
CA LEU A 608 7.41 31.30 -7.20
C LEU A 608 8.18 30.89 -8.45
N LEU A 609 9.43 31.35 -8.60
CA LEU A 609 10.29 30.94 -9.72
C LEU A 609 10.67 29.47 -9.63
N GLU A 610 10.95 28.97 -8.42
CA GLU A 610 11.20 27.55 -8.16
C GLU A 610 9.97 26.69 -8.54
N LEU A 611 8.76 27.12 -8.19
CA LEU A 611 7.51 26.45 -8.60
C LEU A 611 7.42 26.37 -10.14
N ILE A 612 7.65 27.49 -10.82
CA ILE A 612 7.55 27.56 -12.29
C ILE A 612 8.58 26.65 -12.97
N ASP A 613 9.82 26.64 -12.46
CA ASP A 613 10.92 25.89 -13.05
C ASP A 613 10.77 24.37 -12.82
N ALA A 614 10.42 23.98 -11.59
CA ALA A 614 10.35 22.56 -11.20
C ALA A 614 9.00 21.88 -11.50
N HIS A 615 7.91 22.64 -11.62
CA HIS A 615 6.54 22.13 -11.75
C HIS A 615 5.75 22.80 -12.88
N SER A 616 6.40 23.02 -14.02
CA SER A 616 5.75 23.63 -15.19
C SER A 616 4.58 22.80 -15.75
N ASP A 617 4.49 21.51 -15.41
CA ASP A 617 3.39 20.62 -15.74
C ASP A 617 2.11 20.91 -14.92
N GLU A 618 2.25 21.52 -13.74
CA GLU A 618 1.14 21.98 -12.89
C GLU A 618 0.56 23.30 -13.40
N ILE A 619 -0.15 23.23 -14.54
CA ILE A 619 -0.57 24.40 -15.34
C ILE A 619 -1.24 25.51 -14.51
N GLU A 620 -2.22 25.15 -13.67
CA GLU A 620 -2.96 26.14 -12.88
C GLU A 620 -2.06 26.85 -11.85
N LEU A 621 -1.21 26.10 -11.16
CA LEU A 621 -0.32 26.63 -10.13
C LEU A 621 0.75 27.51 -10.73
N THR A 622 1.31 27.11 -11.88
CA THR A 622 2.29 27.88 -12.65
C THR A 622 1.71 29.20 -13.15
N LEU A 623 0.49 29.20 -13.72
CA LEU A 623 -0.18 30.44 -14.15
C LEU A 623 -0.46 31.37 -12.95
N LYS A 624 -0.86 30.81 -11.80
CA LYS A 624 -1.07 31.57 -10.58
C LYS A 624 0.24 32.20 -10.06
N ALA A 625 1.37 31.48 -10.19
CA ALA A 625 2.68 32.00 -9.83
C ALA A 625 3.10 33.19 -10.70
N TYR A 626 2.99 33.06 -12.03
CA TYR A 626 3.22 34.17 -12.96
C TYR A 626 2.32 35.38 -12.67
N GLY A 627 1.01 35.16 -12.47
CA GLY A 627 0.08 36.23 -12.12
C GLY A 627 0.47 36.97 -10.84
N THR A 628 1.01 36.25 -9.86
CA THR A 628 1.51 36.85 -8.62
C THR A 628 2.78 37.68 -8.87
N LEU A 629 3.74 37.15 -9.63
CA LEU A 629 4.98 37.85 -9.99
C LEU A 629 4.69 39.14 -10.78
N VAL A 630 3.83 39.08 -11.79
CA VAL A 630 3.43 40.22 -12.62
C VAL A 630 2.75 41.30 -11.77
N LYS A 631 1.75 40.91 -10.97
CA LYS A 631 1.03 41.85 -10.11
C LYS A 631 1.99 42.60 -9.18
N ARG A 632 2.95 41.89 -8.57
CA ARG A 632 3.93 42.51 -7.66
C ARG A 632 4.88 43.44 -8.38
N ALA A 633 5.42 43.03 -9.53
CA ALA A 633 6.29 43.88 -10.33
C ALA A 633 5.58 45.17 -10.79
N VAL A 634 4.27 45.10 -11.09
CA VAL A 634 3.44 46.28 -11.39
C VAL A 634 3.28 47.18 -10.15
N GLU A 635 2.94 46.61 -8.98
CA GLU A 635 2.82 47.35 -7.71
C GLU A 635 4.14 48.05 -7.32
N GLU A 636 5.28 47.44 -7.65
CA GLU A 636 6.63 47.97 -7.35
C GLU A 636 7.14 48.95 -8.43
N GLY A 637 6.41 49.14 -9.54
CA GLY A 637 6.86 49.97 -10.66
C GLY A 637 8.06 49.40 -11.43
N ALA A 638 8.35 48.11 -11.27
CA ALA A 638 9.51 47.43 -11.86
C ALA A 638 9.23 47.01 -13.31
N ALA A 639 9.16 47.99 -14.22
CA ALA A 639 8.79 47.76 -15.63
C ALA A 639 9.62 46.67 -16.35
N ARG A 640 10.90 46.53 -16.00
CA ARG A 640 11.77 45.48 -16.55
C ARG A 640 11.30 44.09 -16.13
N ASP A 641 10.95 43.92 -14.87
CA ASP A 641 10.48 42.64 -14.31
C ASP A 641 9.09 42.28 -14.85
N VAL A 642 8.19 43.28 -14.99
CA VAL A 642 6.89 43.08 -15.66
C VAL A 642 7.09 42.53 -17.06
N ASN A 643 7.93 43.17 -17.87
CA ASN A 643 8.19 42.73 -19.24
C ASN A 643 8.90 41.38 -19.32
N GLN A 644 9.74 41.03 -18.33
CA GLN A 644 10.36 39.72 -18.28
C GLN A 644 9.34 38.63 -17.99
N HIS A 645 8.58 38.77 -16.89
CA HIS A 645 7.60 37.77 -16.47
C HIS A 645 6.48 37.57 -17.49
N LEU A 646 6.06 38.62 -18.21
CA LEU A 646 5.08 38.48 -19.29
C LEU A 646 5.63 37.71 -20.49
N ARG A 647 6.88 37.94 -20.88
CA ARG A 647 7.52 37.19 -21.97
C ARG A 647 7.63 35.71 -21.63
N ASP A 648 8.12 35.40 -20.43
CA ASP A 648 8.25 34.01 -19.96
C ASP A 648 6.88 33.32 -19.88
N LEU A 649 5.84 34.03 -19.41
CA LEU A 649 4.46 33.55 -19.37
C LEU A 649 3.91 33.29 -20.78
N GLU A 650 4.14 34.18 -21.73
CA GLU A 650 3.69 34.02 -23.12
C GLU A 650 4.36 32.83 -23.80
N ASP A 651 5.68 32.68 -23.63
CA ASP A 651 6.42 31.54 -24.17
C ASP A 651 5.92 30.22 -23.58
N TYR A 652 5.68 30.18 -22.27
CA TYR A 652 5.07 29.05 -21.59
C TYR A 652 3.67 28.73 -22.14
N ALA A 653 2.78 29.72 -22.23
CA ALA A 653 1.42 29.53 -22.71
C ALA A 653 1.38 29.11 -24.20
N GLN A 654 2.26 29.65 -25.03
CA GLN A 654 2.38 29.21 -26.42
C GLN A 654 2.87 27.77 -26.53
N THR A 655 3.76 27.34 -25.63
CA THR A 655 4.22 25.93 -25.57
C THR A 655 3.04 25.00 -25.29
N LEU A 656 2.19 25.34 -24.31
CA LEU A 656 0.96 24.57 -24.01
C LEU A 656 -0.01 24.50 -25.20
N VAL A 657 -0.14 25.59 -25.97
CA VAL A 657 -0.97 25.60 -27.19
C VAL A 657 -0.37 24.70 -28.27
N ARG A 658 0.94 24.77 -28.50
CA ARG A 658 1.63 23.94 -29.50
C ARG A 658 1.61 22.45 -29.15
N SER A 659 1.62 22.10 -27.87
CA SER A 659 1.54 20.71 -27.38
C SER A 659 0.11 20.16 -27.30
N ASN A 660 -0.89 20.90 -27.81
CA ASN A 660 -2.32 20.57 -27.75
C ASN A 660 -2.87 20.37 -26.32
N GLN A 661 -2.24 20.96 -25.31
CA GLN A 661 -2.71 20.90 -23.91
C GLN A 661 -3.82 21.92 -23.61
N LEU A 662 -4.19 22.77 -24.56
CA LEU A 662 -5.34 23.67 -24.45
C LEU A 662 -6.65 22.90 -24.17
N GLU A 663 -6.80 21.69 -24.70
CA GLU A 663 -7.92 20.79 -24.40
C GLU A 663 -7.90 20.28 -22.95
N GLN A 664 -6.71 20.09 -22.38
CA GLN A 664 -6.51 19.59 -21.02
C GLN A 664 -6.72 20.69 -19.97
N TYR A 665 -6.46 21.96 -20.32
CA TYR A 665 -6.72 23.11 -19.47
C TYR A 665 -7.48 24.23 -20.21
N PRO A 666 -8.81 24.11 -20.37
CA PRO A 666 -9.64 25.07 -21.12
C PRO A 666 -9.65 26.49 -20.52
N LEU A 667 -9.21 26.65 -19.28
CA LEU A 667 -9.14 27.94 -18.59
C LEU A 667 -7.90 28.77 -18.99
N LEU A 668 -6.95 28.21 -19.73
CA LEU A 668 -5.71 28.90 -20.14
C LEU A 668 -5.97 30.29 -20.75
N PRO A 669 -6.86 30.46 -21.77
CA PRO A 669 -7.02 31.75 -22.42
C PRO A 669 -7.59 32.82 -21.48
N ARG A 670 -8.52 32.40 -20.60
CA ARG A 670 -9.08 33.27 -19.56
C ARG A 670 -8.02 33.71 -18.56
N ARG A 671 -7.16 32.79 -18.10
CA ARG A 671 -6.08 33.11 -17.15
C ARG A 671 -5.04 34.05 -17.78
N MET A 672 -4.65 33.81 -19.03
CA MET A 672 -3.74 34.70 -19.77
C MET A 672 -4.31 36.12 -19.90
N ALA A 673 -5.57 36.25 -20.31
CA ALA A 673 -6.24 37.54 -20.44
C ALA A 673 -6.28 38.31 -19.10
N GLN A 674 -6.50 37.60 -17.99
CA GLN A 674 -6.47 38.19 -16.64
C GLN A 674 -5.08 38.74 -16.30
N ILE A 675 -4.02 37.95 -16.49
CA ILE A 675 -2.65 38.35 -16.11
C ILE A 675 -2.15 39.50 -17.00
N LEU A 676 -2.38 39.45 -18.31
CA LEU A 676 -2.04 40.53 -19.24
C LEU A 676 -2.77 41.84 -18.91
N SER A 677 -4.04 41.74 -18.51
CA SER A 677 -4.81 42.92 -18.09
C SER A 677 -4.26 43.55 -16.81
N LEU A 678 -3.75 42.76 -15.85
CA LEU A 678 -3.09 43.28 -14.65
C LEU A 678 -1.85 44.14 -14.98
N ALA A 679 -1.19 43.86 -16.10
CA ALA A 679 -0.03 44.61 -16.58
C ALA A 679 -0.38 45.71 -17.60
N GLY A 680 -1.67 46.00 -17.82
CA GLY A 680 -2.12 47.01 -18.78
C GLY A 680 -2.02 46.60 -20.25
N ARG A 681 -1.80 45.31 -20.57
CA ARG A 681 -1.71 44.77 -21.94
C ARG A 681 -3.08 44.37 -22.50
N HIS A 682 -4.02 45.32 -22.54
CA HIS A 682 -5.41 45.04 -22.88
C HIS A 682 -5.64 44.54 -24.31
N ALA A 683 -4.76 44.88 -25.26
CA ALA A 683 -4.87 44.39 -26.63
C ALA A 683 -4.54 42.89 -26.73
N GLU A 684 -3.41 42.47 -26.16
CA GLU A 684 -2.99 41.07 -26.07
C GLU A 684 -3.98 40.25 -25.24
N ALA A 685 -4.51 40.81 -24.15
CA ALA A 685 -5.54 40.16 -23.33
C ALA A 685 -6.81 39.82 -24.13
N ARG A 686 -7.24 40.71 -25.05
CA ARG A 686 -8.39 40.46 -25.94
C ARG A 686 -8.09 39.36 -26.96
N GLN A 687 -6.87 39.28 -27.47
CA GLN A 687 -6.46 38.22 -28.40
C GLN A 687 -6.51 36.85 -27.72
N TRP A 688 -5.98 36.74 -26.50
CA TRP A 688 -6.10 35.52 -25.70
C TRP A 688 -7.55 35.18 -25.38
N ALA A 689 -8.39 36.14 -25.01
CA ALA A 689 -9.81 35.88 -24.72
C ALA A 689 -10.61 35.34 -25.94
N GLN A 690 -10.12 35.54 -27.17
CA GLN A 690 -10.75 35.06 -28.40
C GLN A 690 -10.31 33.64 -28.80
N LEU A 691 -9.26 33.08 -28.19
CA LEU A 691 -8.87 31.69 -28.39
C LEU A 691 -9.93 30.77 -27.76
N GLN A 692 -10.73 30.11 -28.61
CA GLN A 692 -11.65 29.06 -28.16
C GLN A 692 -10.98 27.68 -28.20
N PRO A 693 -11.25 26.80 -27.22
CA PRO A 693 -10.89 25.40 -27.35
C PRO A 693 -11.62 24.81 -28.57
N LYS A 694 -10.92 24.04 -29.41
CA LYS A 694 -11.58 23.33 -30.51
C LYS A 694 -12.63 22.37 -29.94
N PRO A 695 -13.85 22.29 -30.50
CA PRO A 695 -14.81 21.27 -30.09
C PRO A 695 -14.21 19.90 -30.36
N ALA A 696 -14.31 18.99 -29.40
CA ALA A 696 -13.88 17.61 -29.55
C ALA A 696 -14.59 17.01 -30.78
N GLU A 697 -13.84 16.52 -31.76
CA GLU A 697 -14.40 15.72 -32.84
C GLU A 697 -15.04 14.48 -32.23
N SER A 698 -16.36 14.34 -32.43
CA SER A 698 -17.21 13.27 -31.88
C SER A 698 -16.91 11.89 -32.43
#